data_AF-A0A421BGW4-F1
#
_entry.id   AF-A0A421BGW4-F1
#
_cell.length_a   1.000
_cell.length_b   1.000
_cell.length_c   1.000
_cell.angle_alpha   90.00
_cell.angle_beta   90.00
_cell.angle_gamma   90.00
#
_symmetry.space_group_name_H-M   'P 1'
#
loop_
_entity.id
_entity.type
_entity.pdbx_description
1 polymer ?
#
loop_
_entity_poly.entity_id
_entity_poly.type
_entity_poly.pdbx_seq_one_letter_code
_entity_poly.pdbx_strand_id
1 'polypeptide(L)'
;MTNKLTSAITEVSLNQATFHNKTFAPSYINFLFGNNGCGKSTVAKVLKDKIDLTWDIGCTADDYLMLVYNEEFIKNNIASYGGMPGVFTISEQNAQTQKEIEDATAELGTAQKTFAEASLNLAEKETLLNKQYDAFQTICWENTKDFRKSVDAALVGKKTKDGLSKALLSEATPKMYDEASLISICEAAFSKDATTYPELYTVDITTIPNSTILTKKIMSSSDSPFSTFMKAINATDWVRQGHEDFHTDGICPYCQRELPENFEEEIAYCFDKEYESDLATLKSFKNSYISAINKIENTLKTNLQNAYPKIKTELTAYSKLLDVFKTNVELNTRRFDEKFSQLDSIIELEDLTEIITELNNMILTMNSKIQKNNEVVNDKSKMQPQCKSDVIKHLAFILSDEIQKYRNSRSALQKEIDTLTLEKSKADDKIKSLRRHLSDLRKQIVNTSAAVEGINTLLTDTGFQGFFIREKEDIPNVYEVIRTGTGKVAENLSEGERNFIAFLYFHQLVLGSLEADSDVKDKIVVIDDPVSSMDSSTLFVVGALVRDMIAICNPDYITKEHPKDYIKQIFILTHNAFFHQEVTYNQAQHYRFVSFFEIVKLDNNSDVILCTQSNRETPSIKENRNPIQNSYAALWDTYKEVSSPNTLVNVIRQILDYYFLQLCGYSGIDIKDIILKNHRDDFITILPDGTEDCSDLHMAASLLQYLCTSNDRISDGLNFIHASVDTDSCRRIFENIFRHMGQGQHFDMMMKR
;
A
#
# COMPACT_ATOMS: atom_id res chain seq x y z
N MET A 1 47.89 -21.94 -53.23
CA MET A 1 46.73 -21.03 -53.14
C MET A 1 46.68 -20.48 -51.73
N THR A 2 46.80 -19.17 -51.57
CA THR A 2 46.65 -18.51 -50.26
C THR A 2 45.16 -18.48 -49.93
N ASN A 3 44.72 -19.31 -48.98
CA ASN A 3 43.33 -19.31 -48.54
C ASN A 3 43.03 -18.05 -47.69
N LYS A 4 41.76 -17.61 -47.69
CA LYS A 4 41.29 -16.57 -46.77
C LYS A 4 41.37 -17.07 -45.33
N LEU A 5 41.76 -16.18 -44.42
CA LEU A 5 41.76 -16.38 -42.98
C LEU A 5 40.33 -16.22 -42.47
N THR A 6 39.88 -17.20 -41.69
CA THR A 6 38.63 -17.15 -40.95
C THR A 6 38.83 -16.46 -39.60
N SER A 7 37.77 -15.90 -39.05
CA SER A 7 37.74 -15.34 -37.69
C SER A 7 36.66 -16.06 -36.87
N ALA A 8 36.14 -15.42 -35.82
CA ALA A 8 35.19 -15.97 -34.86
C ALA A 8 34.01 -16.72 -35.51
N ILE A 9 33.33 -16.09 -36.48
CA ILE A 9 32.31 -16.75 -37.31
C ILE A 9 33.01 -17.25 -38.58
N THR A 10 32.91 -18.55 -38.85
CA THR A 10 33.53 -19.20 -40.01
C THR A 10 32.55 -19.43 -41.15
N GLU A 11 31.24 -19.53 -40.85
CA GLU A 11 30.18 -19.68 -41.84
C GLU A 11 28.88 -19.06 -41.32
N VAL A 12 28.13 -18.42 -42.22
CA VAL A 12 26.79 -17.88 -41.96
C VAL A 12 25.80 -18.60 -42.86
N SER A 13 24.80 -19.25 -42.27
CA SER A 13 23.71 -19.90 -43.00
C SER A 13 22.45 -19.02 -42.99
N LEU A 14 21.79 -18.90 -44.14
CA LEU A 14 20.68 -18.00 -44.39
C LEU A 14 19.47 -18.78 -44.91
N ASN A 15 18.42 -18.85 -44.08
CA ASN A 15 17.18 -19.59 -44.32
C ASN A 15 15.89 -18.79 -44.05
N GLN A 16 16.02 -17.47 -43.95
CA GLN A 16 14.92 -16.59 -43.55
C GLN A 16 14.58 -15.57 -44.66
N ALA A 17 13.33 -15.10 -44.65
CA ALA A 17 12.78 -14.16 -45.63
C ALA A 17 12.94 -14.64 -47.08
N THR A 18 13.84 -14.04 -47.84
CA THR A 18 14.10 -14.35 -49.26
C THR A 18 15.29 -15.28 -49.46
N PHE A 19 15.98 -15.71 -48.40
CA PHE A 19 17.07 -16.68 -48.49
C PHE A 19 16.56 -18.11 -48.30
N HIS A 20 17.07 -19.03 -49.12
CA HIS A 20 16.70 -20.45 -49.10
C HIS A 20 17.96 -21.33 -49.17
N ASN A 21 18.38 -21.89 -48.04
CA ASN A 21 19.57 -22.75 -47.88
C ASN A 21 20.83 -22.15 -48.51
N LYS A 22 21.07 -20.86 -48.25
CA LYS A 22 22.26 -20.16 -48.71
C LYS A 22 23.28 -20.07 -47.60
N THR A 23 24.55 -20.20 -47.92
CA THR A 23 25.65 -20.02 -46.96
C THR A 23 26.76 -19.19 -47.56
N PHE A 24 27.48 -18.46 -46.71
CA PHE A 24 28.73 -17.79 -47.10
C PHE A 24 29.75 -17.87 -45.98
N ALA A 25 31.04 -17.88 -46.35
CA ALA A 25 32.16 -17.97 -45.41
C ALA A 25 32.84 -16.59 -45.25
N PRO A 26 32.64 -15.89 -44.12
CA PRO A 26 33.28 -14.60 -43.86
C PRO A 26 34.75 -14.72 -43.46
N SER A 27 35.47 -13.61 -43.57
CA SER A 27 36.82 -13.40 -43.04
C SER A 27 36.77 -12.42 -41.84
N TYR A 28 37.89 -11.79 -41.47
CA TYR A 28 37.93 -10.76 -40.42
C TYR A 28 37.11 -9.53 -40.79
N ILE A 29 37.33 -8.98 -41.98
CA ILE A 29 36.65 -7.78 -42.47
C ILE A 29 35.78 -8.17 -43.67
N ASN A 30 34.48 -7.87 -43.58
CA ASN A 30 33.49 -8.31 -44.56
C ASN A 30 32.67 -7.13 -45.06
N PHE A 31 32.80 -6.82 -46.35
CA PHE A 31 31.99 -5.81 -47.03
C PHE A 31 30.89 -6.49 -47.82
N LEU A 32 29.63 -6.18 -47.51
CA LEU A 32 28.47 -6.72 -48.21
C LEU A 32 27.72 -5.58 -48.89
N PHE A 33 27.69 -5.59 -50.21
CA PHE A 33 26.97 -4.60 -51.00
C PHE A 33 25.71 -5.22 -51.59
N GLY A 34 24.59 -4.49 -51.55
CA GLY A 34 23.37 -4.94 -52.23
C GLY A 34 22.30 -3.86 -52.31
N ASN A 35 21.50 -3.91 -53.37
CA ASN A 35 20.40 -2.96 -53.57
C ASN A 35 19.35 -3.05 -52.46
N ASN A 36 18.49 -2.04 -52.37
CA ASN A 36 17.39 -2.04 -51.42
C ASN A 36 16.42 -3.19 -51.68
N GLY A 37 16.02 -3.89 -50.61
CA GLY A 37 15.15 -5.06 -50.68
C GLY A 37 15.83 -6.40 -51.02
N CYS A 38 17.17 -6.45 -51.16
CA CYS A 38 17.92 -7.69 -51.45
C CYS A 38 18.21 -8.58 -50.24
N GLY A 39 17.87 -8.16 -49.00
CA GLY A 39 18.02 -8.99 -47.80
C GLY A 39 19.18 -8.62 -46.86
N LYS A 40 19.82 -7.46 -47.02
CA LYS A 40 20.89 -6.96 -46.12
C LYS A 40 20.51 -7.01 -44.64
N SER A 41 19.37 -6.41 -44.28
CA SER A 41 18.90 -6.41 -42.89
C SER A 41 18.53 -7.80 -42.37
N THR A 42 18.20 -8.75 -43.25
CA THR A 42 18.05 -10.17 -42.87
C THR A 42 19.40 -10.76 -42.47
N VAL A 43 20.47 -10.50 -43.24
CA VAL A 43 21.83 -10.94 -42.88
C VAL A 43 22.26 -10.31 -41.55
N ALA A 44 22.06 -9.00 -41.38
CA ALA A 44 22.38 -8.31 -40.13
C ALA A 44 21.59 -8.87 -38.94
N LYS A 45 20.31 -9.23 -39.14
CA LYS A 45 19.47 -9.87 -38.11
C LYS A 45 19.96 -11.28 -37.75
N VAL A 46 20.31 -12.11 -38.73
CA VAL A 46 20.88 -13.45 -38.48
C VAL A 46 22.16 -13.35 -37.64
N LEU A 47 23.02 -12.39 -37.95
CA LEU A 47 24.23 -12.10 -37.17
C LEU A 47 23.89 -11.60 -35.75
N LYS A 48 22.94 -10.67 -35.62
CA LYS A 48 22.49 -10.12 -34.33
C LYS A 48 21.95 -11.21 -33.41
N ASP A 49 21.04 -12.02 -33.93
CA ASP A 49 20.33 -13.06 -33.17
C ASP A 49 21.22 -14.29 -32.92
N LYS A 50 22.42 -14.33 -33.52
CA LYS A 50 23.39 -15.42 -33.47
C LYS A 50 22.80 -16.77 -33.94
N ILE A 51 21.88 -16.71 -34.90
CA ILE A 51 21.17 -17.87 -35.44
C ILE A 51 21.94 -18.44 -36.64
N ASP A 52 22.00 -19.77 -36.77
CA ASP A 52 22.57 -20.44 -37.95
C ASP A 52 24.02 -19.99 -38.28
N LEU A 53 24.80 -19.70 -37.24
CA LEU A 53 26.22 -19.33 -37.33
C LEU A 53 27.12 -20.51 -36.95
N THR A 54 28.13 -20.78 -37.77
CA THR A 54 29.22 -21.69 -37.42
C THR A 54 30.37 -20.88 -36.82
N TRP A 55 30.77 -21.24 -35.60
CA TRP A 55 31.86 -20.61 -34.86
C TRP A 55 33.17 -21.37 -35.05
N ASP A 56 34.30 -20.68 -34.92
CA ASP A 56 35.62 -21.31 -34.97
C ASP A 56 35.81 -22.32 -33.83
N ILE A 57 36.76 -23.24 -34.00
CA ILE A 57 36.97 -24.35 -33.08
C ILE A 57 37.31 -23.82 -31.68
N GLY A 58 36.49 -24.19 -30.69
CA GLY A 58 36.67 -23.79 -29.29
C GLY A 58 36.07 -22.42 -28.93
N CYS A 59 35.43 -21.75 -29.89
CA CYS A 59 34.70 -20.51 -29.68
C CYS A 59 33.18 -20.76 -29.69
N THR A 60 32.46 -19.93 -28.96
CA THR A 60 31.00 -19.90 -28.90
C THR A 60 30.48 -18.48 -28.99
N ALA A 61 29.17 -18.35 -29.17
CA ALA A 61 28.46 -17.08 -29.14
C ALA A 61 28.76 -16.23 -27.89
N ASP A 62 28.99 -16.84 -26.72
CA ASP A 62 29.09 -16.14 -25.43
C ASP A 62 30.47 -15.53 -25.16
N ASP A 63 31.47 -15.96 -25.92
CA ASP A 63 32.84 -15.44 -25.87
C ASP A 63 32.95 -14.04 -26.46
N TYR A 64 31.98 -13.65 -27.31
CA TYR A 64 31.98 -12.39 -28.03
C TYR A 64 30.77 -11.51 -27.71
N LEU A 65 31.04 -10.21 -27.53
CA LEU A 65 30.02 -9.17 -27.51
C LEU A 65 29.62 -8.81 -28.95
N MET A 66 28.38 -9.13 -29.32
CA MET A 66 27.82 -8.79 -30.64
C MET A 66 27.23 -7.38 -30.59
N LEU A 67 27.81 -6.44 -31.34
CA LEU A 67 27.33 -5.07 -31.46
C LEU A 67 26.80 -4.85 -32.87
N VAL A 68 25.49 -4.58 -32.97
CA VAL A 68 24.81 -4.41 -34.27
C VAL A 68 24.20 -3.02 -34.34
N TYR A 69 24.66 -2.22 -35.31
CA TYR A 69 24.03 -0.98 -35.70
C TYR A 69 22.99 -1.26 -36.80
N ASN A 70 21.72 -0.98 -36.52
CA ASN A 70 20.60 -1.09 -37.45
C ASN A 70 19.45 -0.16 -37.02
N GLU A 71 18.33 -0.15 -37.75
CA GLU A 71 17.15 0.69 -37.41
C GLU A 71 16.60 0.44 -35.99
N GLU A 72 16.66 -0.80 -35.53
CA GLU A 72 16.23 -1.18 -34.18
C GLU A 72 17.15 -0.57 -33.10
N PHE A 73 18.48 -0.60 -33.31
CA PHE A 73 19.44 0.04 -32.41
C PHE A 73 19.17 1.55 -32.27
N ILE A 74 18.91 2.23 -33.40
CA ILE A 74 18.59 3.67 -33.42
C ILE A 74 17.34 3.95 -32.60
N LYS A 75 16.26 3.19 -32.85
CA LYS A 75 14.98 3.34 -32.17
C LYS A 75 15.08 3.09 -30.66
N ASN A 76 15.83 2.06 -30.26
CA ASN A 76 15.93 1.65 -28.87
C ASN A 76 16.82 2.61 -28.07
N ASN A 77 17.90 3.13 -28.67
CA ASN A 77 18.90 3.91 -27.95
C ASN A 77 18.70 5.42 -28.02
N ILE A 78 17.98 5.94 -29.01
CA ILE A 78 17.68 7.37 -29.14
C ILE A 78 16.16 7.57 -29.11
N ALA A 79 15.61 7.66 -27.89
CA ALA A 79 14.17 7.84 -27.68
C ALA A 79 13.84 9.28 -27.27
N SER A 80 12.85 9.89 -27.92
CA SER A 80 12.37 11.22 -27.57
C SER A 80 11.79 11.24 -26.15
N TYR A 81 12.15 12.25 -25.36
CA TYR A 81 11.70 12.39 -23.98
C TYR A 81 10.41 13.23 -23.90
N GLY A 82 9.31 12.65 -23.42
CA GLY A 82 8.04 13.36 -23.20
C GLY A 82 7.45 14.08 -24.42
N GLY A 83 7.83 13.65 -25.65
CA GLY A 83 7.48 14.36 -26.89
C GLY A 83 8.11 15.76 -27.02
N MET A 84 9.05 16.12 -26.15
CA MET A 84 9.73 17.41 -26.19
C MET A 84 10.66 17.48 -27.40
N PRO A 85 10.54 18.52 -28.23
CA PRO A 85 11.37 18.62 -29.42
C PRO A 85 12.85 18.84 -29.07
N GLY A 86 13.73 18.05 -29.69
CA GLY A 86 15.19 18.12 -29.47
C GLY A 86 15.70 17.50 -28.17
N VAL A 87 14.82 16.88 -27.36
CA VAL A 87 15.16 16.25 -26.06
C VAL A 87 15.01 14.73 -26.16
N PHE A 88 16.04 14.00 -25.74
CA PHE A 88 16.09 12.55 -25.90
C PHE A 88 16.86 11.87 -24.77
N THR A 89 16.60 10.58 -24.61
CA THR A 89 17.40 9.67 -23.78
C THR A 89 18.41 8.94 -24.65
N ILE A 90 19.56 8.64 -24.08
CA ILE A 90 20.59 7.79 -24.68
C ILE A 90 20.67 6.52 -23.84
N SER A 91 20.69 5.36 -24.51
CA SER A 91 20.58 3.99 -23.96
C SER A 91 19.14 3.45 -23.90
N GLU A 92 18.97 2.23 -24.40
CA GLU A 92 17.73 1.45 -24.31
C GLU A 92 17.23 1.27 -22.87
N GLN A 93 18.14 1.01 -21.93
CA GLN A 93 17.78 0.86 -20.52
C GLN A 93 17.20 2.16 -19.95
N ASN A 94 17.78 3.31 -20.30
CA ASN A 94 17.28 4.61 -19.82
C ASN A 94 15.93 4.96 -20.46
N ALA A 95 15.75 4.69 -21.75
CA ALA A 95 14.48 4.89 -22.44
C ALA A 95 13.35 4.06 -21.80
N GLN A 96 13.61 2.77 -21.53
CA GLN A 96 12.64 1.87 -20.90
C GLN A 96 12.33 2.28 -19.45
N THR A 97 13.36 2.54 -18.65
CA THR A 97 13.22 2.98 -17.25
C THR A 97 12.43 4.29 -17.16
N GLN A 98 12.67 5.23 -18.08
CA GLN A 98 11.97 6.50 -18.11
C GLN A 98 10.48 6.33 -18.43
N LYS A 99 10.14 5.46 -19.37
CA LYS A 99 8.74 5.14 -19.68
C LYS A 99 8.02 4.55 -18.46
N GLU A 100 8.68 3.63 -17.75
CA GLU A 100 8.13 3.06 -16.51
C GLU A 100 7.94 4.12 -15.42
N ILE A 101 8.85 5.11 -15.32
CA ILE A 101 8.71 6.26 -14.43
C ILE A 101 7.48 7.11 -14.81
N GLU A 102 7.27 7.38 -16.09
CA GLU A 102 6.11 8.16 -16.57
C GLU A 102 4.79 7.45 -16.25
N ASP A 103 4.70 6.14 -16.57
CA ASP A 103 3.52 5.31 -16.29
C ASP A 103 3.23 5.24 -14.78
N ALA A 104 4.25 4.95 -13.96
CA ALA A 104 4.11 4.90 -12.50
C ALA A 104 3.75 6.26 -11.88
N THR A 105 4.22 7.36 -12.47
CA THR A 105 3.87 8.73 -12.04
C THR A 105 2.42 9.06 -12.37
N ALA A 106 1.93 8.67 -13.56
CA ALA A 106 0.53 8.82 -13.93
C ALA A 106 -0.38 8.00 -13.01
N GLU A 107 -0.01 6.74 -12.73
CA GLU A 107 -0.72 5.90 -11.77
C GLU A 107 -0.73 6.50 -10.36
N LEU A 108 0.38 7.08 -9.90
CA LEU A 108 0.46 7.75 -8.61
C LEU A 108 -0.54 8.91 -8.53
N GLY A 109 -0.63 9.72 -9.58
CA GLY A 109 -1.60 10.81 -9.68
C GLY A 109 -3.04 10.33 -9.59
N THR A 110 -3.38 9.21 -10.25
CA THR A 110 -4.73 8.63 -10.13
C THR A 110 -5.04 8.11 -8.73
N ALA A 111 -4.10 7.39 -8.10
CA ALA A 111 -4.27 6.86 -6.75
C ALA A 111 -4.44 7.99 -5.71
N GLN A 112 -3.71 9.11 -5.88
CA GLN A 112 -3.85 10.30 -5.04
C GLN A 112 -5.23 10.95 -5.16
N LYS A 113 -5.80 11.03 -6.36
CA LYS A 113 -7.17 11.51 -6.55
C LYS A 113 -8.19 10.61 -5.86
N THR A 114 -8.09 9.30 -6.04
CA THR A 114 -8.96 8.32 -5.35
C THR A 114 -8.86 8.43 -3.83
N PHE A 115 -7.65 8.60 -3.28
CA PHE A 115 -7.46 8.80 -1.84
C PHE A 115 -8.15 10.08 -1.33
N ALA A 116 -8.03 11.19 -2.07
CA ALA A 116 -8.64 12.47 -1.71
C ALA A 116 -10.17 12.38 -1.75
N GLU A 117 -10.74 11.80 -2.81
CA GLU A 117 -12.18 11.59 -2.97
C GLU A 117 -12.76 10.68 -1.88
N ALA A 118 -12.12 9.53 -1.62
CA ALA A 118 -12.53 8.62 -0.55
C ALA A 118 -12.46 9.28 0.83
N SER A 119 -11.44 10.12 1.08
CA SER A 119 -11.30 10.84 2.35
C SER A 119 -12.38 11.90 2.55
N LEU A 120 -12.75 12.62 1.50
CA LEU A 120 -13.83 13.61 1.55
C LEU A 120 -15.17 12.93 1.79
N ASN A 121 -15.49 11.91 1.00
CA ASN A 121 -16.74 11.14 1.14
C ASN A 121 -16.85 10.49 2.53
N LEU A 122 -15.76 9.96 3.07
CA LEU A 122 -15.74 9.37 4.41
C LEU A 122 -16.12 10.41 5.47
N ALA A 123 -15.51 11.60 5.42
CA ALA A 123 -15.78 12.69 6.37
C ALA A 123 -17.25 13.17 6.29
N GLU A 124 -17.83 13.21 5.09
CA GLU A 124 -19.25 13.53 4.90
C GLU A 124 -20.16 12.48 5.56
N LYS A 125 -19.86 11.19 5.39
CA LYS A 125 -20.65 10.08 5.96
C LYS A 125 -20.53 10.00 7.48
N GLU A 126 -19.34 10.23 8.04
CA GLU A 126 -19.13 10.33 9.49
C GLU A 126 -19.91 11.51 10.08
N THR A 127 -19.93 12.66 9.40
CA THR A 127 -20.73 13.82 9.80
C THR A 127 -22.22 13.50 9.75
N LEU A 128 -22.68 12.80 8.72
CA LEU A 128 -24.08 12.37 8.60
C LEU A 128 -24.47 11.38 9.71
N LEU A 129 -23.57 10.48 10.11
CA LEU A 129 -23.80 9.52 11.19
C LEU A 129 -24.03 10.23 12.52
N ASN A 130 -23.22 11.25 12.82
CA ASN A 130 -23.39 12.08 14.02
C ASN A 130 -24.73 12.83 13.99
N LYS A 131 -25.10 13.45 12.85
CA LYS A 131 -26.40 14.13 12.69
C LYS A 131 -27.58 13.18 12.88
N GLN A 132 -27.50 11.95 12.37
CA GLN A 132 -28.54 10.94 12.58
C GLN A 132 -28.69 10.57 14.06
N TYR A 133 -27.58 10.47 14.79
CA TYR A 133 -27.62 10.18 16.22
C TYR A 133 -28.24 11.34 17.02
N ASP A 134 -27.89 12.59 16.71
CA ASP A 134 -28.47 13.78 17.35
C ASP A 134 -29.98 13.90 17.09
N ALA A 135 -30.42 13.57 15.87
CA ALA A 135 -31.83 13.54 15.50
C ALA A 135 -32.58 12.45 16.29
N PHE A 136 -32.04 11.23 16.33
CA PHE A 136 -32.59 10.13 17.13
C PHE A 136 -32.68 10.48 18.62
N GLN A 137 -31.62 11.06 19.18
CA GLN A 137 -31.59 11.55 20.56
C GLN A 137 -32.72 12.54 20.85
N THR A 138 -32.98 13.46 19.92
CA THR A 138 -34.05 14.45 20.06
C THR A 138 -35.44 13.81 19.99
N ILE A 139 -35.64 12.87 19.06
CA ILE A 139 -36.91 12.11 18.95
C ILE A 139 -37.19 11.33 20.23
N CYS A 140 -36.23 10.55 20.73
CA CYS A 140 -36.40 9.79 21.97
C CYS A 140 -36.72 10.70 23.16
N TRP A 141 -36.06 11.86 23.23
CA TRP A 141 -36.24 12.80 24.31
C TRP A 141 -37.64 13.44 24.30
N GLU A 142 -38.08 13.97 23.16
CA GLU A 142 -39.38 14.67 23.08
C GLU A 142 -40.57 13.71 23.18
N ASN A 143 -40.53 12.56 22.50
CA ASN A 143 -41.65 11.61 22.47
C ASN A 143 -41.95 10.96 23.84
N THR A 144 -41.00 11.01 24.77
CA THR A 144 -41.13 10.39 26.11
C THR A 144 -41.26 11.42 27.23
N LYS A 145 -41.32 12.71 26.89
CA LYS A 145 -41.22 13.84 27.83
C LYS A 145 -42.21 13.77 28.99
N ASP A 146 -43.46 13.45 28.70
CA ASP A 146 -44.52 13.48 29.72
C ASP A 146 -44.41 12.30 30.69
N PHE A 147 -44.24 11.08 30.18
CA PHE A 147 -44.01 9.91 31.03
C PHE A 147 -42.74 10.05 31.87
N ARG A 148 -41.63 10.52 31.29
CA ARG A 148 -40.35 10.70 32.01
C ARG A 148 -40.45 11.66 33.19
N LYS A 149 -41.28 12.71 33.11
CA LYS A 149 -41.51 13.63 34.24
C LYS A 149 -42.14 12.92 35.43
N SER A 150 -43.09 12.01 35.17
CA SER A 150 -43.81 11.26 36.19
C SER A 150 -42.96 10.18 36.87
N VAL A 151 -41.84 9.76 36.25
CA VAL A 151 -40.92 8.75 36.80
C VAL A 151 -39.48 9.27 36.95
N ASP A 152 -39.30 10.57 37.15
CA ASP A 152 -37.98 11.23 37.17
C ASP A 152 -36.97 10.61 38.15
N ALA A 153 -37.45 10.11 39.30
CA ALA A 153 -36.63 9.41 40.29
C ALA A 153 -36.05 8.08 39.78
N ALA A 154 -36.75 7.39 38.87
CA ALA A 154 -36.32 6.14 38.25
C ALA A 154 -35.28 6.34 37.13
N LEU A 155 -35.10 7.58 36.65
CA LEU A 155 -34.21 7.89 35.53
C LEU A 155 -32.87 8.50 35.97
N VAL A 156 -32.54 8.51 37.26
CA VAL A 156 -31.25 8.98 37.78
C VAL A 156 -30.09 8.23 37.09
N GLY A 157 -29.16 8.99 36.50
CA GLY A 157 -28.05 8.49 35.68
C GLY A 157 -28.35 8.42 34.16
N LYS A 158 -29.61 8.64 33.75
CA LYS A 158 -30.07 8.61 32.35
C LYS A 158 -30.83 9.88 31.94
N LYS A 159 -30.58 10.99 32.66
CA LYS A 159 -31.29 12.29 32.49
C LYS A 159 -30.66 13.22 31.44
N THR A 160 -29.90 12.66 30.50
CA THR A 160 -29.38 13.39 29.33
C THR A 160 -29.91 12.73 28.07
N LYS A 161 -29.99 13.47 26.97
CA LYS A 161 -30.37 12.91 25.66
C LYS A 161 -29.53 11.68 25.32
N ASP A 162 -28.21 11.80 25.47
CA ASP A 162 -27.25 10.71 25.24
C ASP A 162 -27.45 9.52 26.20
N GLY A 163 -27.56 9.77 27.51
CA GLY A 163 -27.72 8.72 28.51
C GLY A 163 -29.02 7.93 28.35
N LEU A 164 -30.11 8.62 28.00
CA LEU A 164 -31.39 7.98 27.69
C LEU A 164 -31.29 7.15 26.41
N SER A 165 -30.81 7.74 25.30
CA SER A 165 -30.68 7.04 24.03
C SER A 165 -29.78 5.81 24.10
N LYS A 166 -28.66 5.88 24.85
CA LYS A 166 -27.80 4.71 25.11
C LYS A 166 -28.55 3.61 25.86
N ALA A 167 -29.28 3.96 26.91
CA ALA A 167 -30.06 3.01 27.69
C ALA A 167 -31.15 2.33 26.84
N LEU A 168 -31.85 3.10 25.99
CA LEU A 168 -32.86 2.58 25.07
C LEU A 168 -32.25 1.65 24.01
N LEU A 169 -31.11 2.03 23.42
CA LEU A 169 -30.42 1.20 22.42
C LEU A 169 -29.87 -0.11 23.02
N SER A 170 -29.50 -0.11 24.30
CA SER A 170 -29.01 -1.28 25.03
C SER A 170 -30.11 -2.24 25.52
N GLU A 171 -31.38 -1.80 25.52
CA GLU A 171 -32.48 -2.63 25.98
C GLU A 171 -32.80 -3.71 24.93
N ALA A 172 -32.70 -4.98 25.36
CA ALA A 172 -32.92 -6.14 24.52
C ALA A 172 -34.34 -6.74 24.69
N THR A 173 -35.03 -6.40 25.78
CA THR A 173 -36.35 -6.93 26.13
C THR A 173 -37.37 -5.83 26.39
N PRO A 174 -37.72 -5.01 25.37
CA PRO A 174 -38.81 -4.04 25.49
C PRO A 174 -40.10 -4.71 25.94
N LYS A 175 -40.81 -4.07 26.86
CA LYS A 175 -42.06 -4.61 27.41
C LYS A 175 -43.03 -3.47 27.70
N MET A 176 -44.27 -3.63 27.27
CA MET A 176 -45.34 -2.72 27.62
C MET A 176 -45.75 -2.93 29.08
N TYR A 177 -45.84 -1.84 29.82
CA TYR A 177 -46.39 -1.78 31.17
C TYR A 177 -47.57 -0.80 31.14
N ASP A 178 -48.48 -0.95 32.09
CA ASP A 178 -49.50 0.07 32.35
C ASP A 178 -48.82 1.28 33.01
N GLU A 179 -48.93 2.46 32.39
CA GLU A 179 -48.23 3.66 32.83
C GLU A 179 -48.64 4.08 34.25
N ALA A 180 -49.94 4.05 34.56
CA ALA A 180 -50.46 4.45 35.88
C ALA A 180 -49.94 3.53 36.99
N SER A 181 -49.95 2.22 36.73
CA SER A 181 -49.41 1.22 37.66
C SER A 181 -47.90 1.39 37.86
N LEU A 182 -47.15 1.63 36.79
CA LEU A 182 -45.70 1.78 36.86
C LEU A 182 -45.29 3.08 37.59
N ILE A 183 -46.00 4.19 37.36
CA ILE A 183 -45.80 5.45 38.09
C ILE A 183 -46.02 5.22 39.59
N SER A 184 -47.13 4.59 39.98
CA SER A 184 -47.46 4.28 41.38
C SER A 184 -46.39 3.41 42.06
N ILE A 185 -45.91 2.36 41.37
CA ILE A 185 -44.84 1.50 41.88
C ILE A 185 -43.55 2.31 42.11
N CYS A 186 -43.21 3.19 41.16
CA CYS A 186 -42.03 4.03 41.26
C CYS A 186 -42.15 5.07 42.39
N GLU A 187 -43.30 5.71 42.57
CA GLU A 187 -43.57 6.61 43.70
C GLU A 187 -43.39 5.89 45.06
N ALA A 188 -43.94 4.68 45.19
CA ALA A 188 -43.79 3.86 46.40
C ALA A 188 -42.32 3.46 46.66
N ALA A 189 -41.60 3.05 45.61
CA ALA A 189 -40.21 2.61 45.71
C ALA A 189 -39.23 3.75 46.08
N PHE A 190 -39.52 4.99 45.65
CA PHE A 190 -38.67 6.16 45.87
C PHE A 190 -39.18 7.13 46.96
N SER A 191 -40.25 6.79 47.68
CA SER A 191 -40.76 7.58 48.81
C SER A 191 -39.71 7.72 49.94
N LYS A 192 -39.53 8.94 50.44
CA LYS A 192 -38.53 9.30 51.46
C LYS A 192 -38.97 9.08 52.91
N ASP A 193 -40.27 8.86 53.16
CA ASP A 193 -40.87 8.95 54.50
C ASP A 193 -40.99 7.62 55.26
N ALA A 194 -40.54 6.50 54.67
CA ALA A 194 -40.75 5.19 55.27
C ALA A 194 -39.51 4.72 56.05
N THR A 195 -39.66 4.61 57.37
CA THR A 195 -38.70 4.05 58.33
C THR A 195 -39.29 2.83 59.03
N THR A 196 -38.43 2.02 59.66
CA THR A 196 -38.85 0.87 60.48
C THR A 196 -39.13 1.30 61.92
N TYR A 197 -40.03 0.58 62.61
CA TYR A 197 -40.40 0.81 64.01
C TYR A 197 -40.28 -0.49 64.82
N PRO A 198 -39.88 -0.44 66.11
CA PRO A 198 -39.79 -1.63 66.96
C PRO A 198 -41.18 -2.19 67.31
N GLU A 199 -41.28 -3.50 67.52
CA GLU A 199 -42.50 -4.15 68.00
C GLU A 199 -42.70 -3.97 69.52
N LEU A 200 -43.95 -4.08 69.96
CA LEU A 200 -44.38 -4.03 71.35
C LEU A 200 -44.29 -5.41 72.03
N TYR A 201 -44.10 -5.44 73.35
CA TYR A 201 -43.89 -6.66 74.13
C TYR A 201 -45.15 -7.09 74.89
N THR A 202 -45.55 -8.35 74.75
CA THR A 202 -46.62 -8.97 75.57
C THR A 202 -46.10 -9.39 76.95
N VAL A 203 -47.02 -9.61 77.89
CA VAL A 203 -46.72 -10.07 79.26
C VAL A 203 -47.43 -11.39 79.57
N ASP A 204 -46.83 -12.21 80.43
CA ASP A 204 -47.37 -13.53 80.78
C ASP A 204 -48.01 -13.51 82.18
N ILE A 205 -49.32 -13.76 82.22
CA ILE A 205 -50.13 -13.81 83.46
C ILE A 205 -49.66 -14.90 84.42
N THR A 206 -49.10 -16.00 83.92
CA THR A 206 -48.67 -17.14 84.75
C THR A 206 -47.49 -16.81 85.68
N THR A 207 -46.86 -15.65 85.47
CA THR A 207 -45.77 -15.14 86.31
C THR A 207 -46.25 -14.56 87.64
N ILE A 208 -47.55 -14.29 87.80
CA ILE A 208 -48.14 -13.81 89.05
C ILE A 208 -48.34 -15.02 89.98
N PRO A 209 -47.69 -15.07 91.16
CA PRO A 209 -47.87 -16.18 92.09
C PRO A 209 -49.27 -16.17 92.70
N ASN A 210 -49.77 -17.35 93.06
CA ASN A 210 -51.01 -17.52 93.83
C ASN A 210 -50.73 -18.26 95.15
N SER A 211 -51.50 -17.99 96.20
CA SER A 211 -51.38 -18.66 97.49
C SER A 211 -52.70 -18.67 98.24
N THR A 212 -53.03 -19.80 98.88
CA THR A 212 -54.19 -19.94 99.75
C THR A 212 -54.00 -19.26 101.11
N ILE A 213 -52.83 -18.69 101.39
CA ILE A 213 -52.53 -18.04 102.68
C ILE A 213 -53.45 -16.85 102.98
N LEU A 214 -53.99 -16.19 101.96
CA LEU A 214 -54.92 -15.06 102.12
C LEU A 214 -56.32 -15.49 102.60
N THR A 215 -56.72 -16.74 102.31
CA THR A 215 -58.00 -17.30 102.73
C THR A 215 -57.92 -18.12 104.02
N LYS A 216 -56.70 -18.39 104.52
CA LYS A 216 -56.46 -19.01 105.83
C LYS A 216 -56.59 -17.95 106.93
N LYS A 217 -57.41 -18.22 107.96
CA LYS A 217 -57.39 -17.43 109.20
C LYS A 217 -56.13 -17.79 109.97
N ILE A 218 -55.22 -16.83 110.15
CA ILE A 218 -53.94 -17.07 110.84
C ILE A 218 -54.19 -16.84 112.33
N MET A 219 -54.37 -17.92 113.09
CA MET A 219 -54.64 -17.90 114.53
C MET A 219 -53.74 -18.91 115.24
N SER A 220 -53.47 -18.67 116.52
CA SER A 220 -52.77 -19.63 117.37
C SER A 220 -53.61 -20.90 117.64
N SER A 221 -53.00 -22.08 117.46
CA SER A 221 -53.67 -23.37 117.71
C SER A 221 -53.70 -23.80 119.18
N SER A 222 -53.07 -23.05 120.09
CA SER A 222 -52.90 -23.41 121.49
C SER A 222 -54.20 -23.42 122.32
N ASP A 223 -54.38 -24.38 123.24
CA ASP A 223 -55.55 -24.57 124.12
C ASP A 223 -55.26 -24.28 125.61
N SER A 224 -54.26 -23.46 125.92
CA SER A 224 -54.05 -23.00 127.30
C SER A 224 -55.22 -22.13 127.78
N PRO A 225 -55.46 -22.01 129.10
CA PRO A 225 -56.47 -21.10 129.63
C PRO A 225 -56.26 -19.65 129.15
N PHE A 226 -55.00 -19.23 129.02
CA PHE A 226 -54.63 -17.90 128.54
C PHE A 226 -54.89 -17.73 127.03
N SER A 227 -54.56 -18.74 126.19
CA SER A 227 -54.89 -18.69 124.75
C SER A 227 -56.40 -18.72 124.52
N THR A 228 -57.15 -19.47 125.33
CA THR A 228 -58.62 -19.51 125.29
C THR A 228 -59.22 -18.15 125.65
N PHE A 229 -58.67 -17.48 126.66
CA PHE A 229 -59.04 -16.12 127.01
C PHE A 229 -58.75 -15.14 125.87
N MET A 230 -57.54 -15.18 125.29
CA MET A 230 -57.16 -14.31 124.17
C MET A 230 -58.03 -14.52 122.92
N LYS A 231 -58.35 -15.78 122.60
CA LYS A 231 -59.32 -16.16 121.56
C LYS A 231 -60.71 -15.59 121.85
N ALA A 232 -61.17 -15.63 123.09
CA ALA A 232 -62.50 -15.14 123.47
C ALA A 232 -62.65 -13.62 123.33
N ILE A 233 -61.59 -12.85 123.58
CA ILE A 233 -61.62 -11.38 123.45
C ILE A 233 -61.15 -10.86 122.09
N ASN A 234 -60.79 -11.77 121.17
CA ASN A 234 -60.20 -11.47 119.86
C ASN A 234 -59.02 -10.48 119.93
N ALA A 235 -58.19 -10.59 120.96
CA ALA A 235 -57.09 -9.65 121.22
C ALA A 235 -55.71 -10.26 120.97
N THR A 236 -55.61 -11.46 120.39
CA THR A 236 -54.33 -12.19 120.19
C THR A 236 -53.27 -11.33 119.51
N ASP A 237 -53.63 -10.62 118.43
CA ASP A 237 -52.69 -9.77 117.71
C ASP A 237 -52.33 -8.50 118.50
N TRP A 238 -53.29 -7.90 119.22
CA TRP A 238 -53.06 -6.74 120.09
C TRP A 238 -52.16 -7.10 121.27
N VAL A 239 -52.35 -8.28 121.87
CA VAL A 239 -51.50 -8.77 122.97
C VAL A 239 -50.11 -9.10 122.46
N ARG A 240 -49.96 -9.73 121.29
CA ARG A 240 -48.65 -9.96 120.67
C ARG A 240 -47.91 -8.64 120.47
N GLN A 241 -48.56 -7.69 119.80
CA GLN A 241 -47.96 -6.40 119.52
C GLN A 241 -47.63 -5.66 120.82
N GLY A 242 -48.55 -5.68 121.78
CA GLY A 242 -48.33 -5.07 123.09
C GLY A 242 -47.19 -5.72 123.88
N HIS A 243 -47.00 -7.03 123.74
CA HIS A 243 -45.87 -7.75 124.34
C HIS A 243 -44.55 -7.41 123.64
N GLU A 244 -44.50 -7.52 122.31
CA GLU A 244 -43.31 -7.19 121.51
C GLU A 244 -42.85 -5.75 121.73
N ASP A 245 -43.79 -4.79 121.78
CA ASP A 245 -43.48 -3.37 121.87
C ASP A 245 -43.20 -2.89 123.31
N PHE A 246 -43.75 -3.53 124.34
CA PHE A 246 -43.76 -2.99 125.72
C PHE A 246 -43.35 -3.96 126.85
N HIS A 247 -42.86 -5.17 126.54
CA HIS A 247 -42.41 -6.13 127.57
C HIS A 247 -41.24 -5.58 128.43
N THR A 248 -41.40 -5.59 129.76
CA THR A 248 -40.40 -5.09 130.74
C THR A 248 -40.32 -6.00 131.97
N ASP A 249 -39.09 -6.38 132.39
CA ASP A 249 -38.67 -7.21 133.54
C ASP A 249 -39.76 -7.66 134.55
N GLY A 250 -40.69 -8.50 134.10
CA GLY A 250 -41.74 -9.09 134.93
C GLY A 250 -42.81 -8.12 135.47
N ILE A 251 -42.89 -6.88 134.96
CA ILE A 251 -43.91 -5.90 135.39
C ILE A 251 -44.83 -5.58 134.21
N CYS A 252 -46.14 -5.62 134.43
CA CYS A 252 -47.10 -5.26 133.40
C CYS A 252 -47.00 -3.76 133.05
N PRO A 253 -46.69 -3.37 131.81
CA PRO A 253 -46.53 -1.96 131.43
C PRO A 253 -47.83 -1.15 131.53
N TYR A 254 -49.00 -1.82 131.55
CA TYR A 254 -50.30 -1.16 131.58
C TYR A 254 -50.82 -0.92 133.00
N CYS A 255 -50.70 -1.90 133.90
CA CYS A 255 -51.25 -1.81 135.26
C CYS A 255 -50.18 -1.77 136.37
N GLN A 256 -48.90 -1.88 136.02
CA GLN A 256 -47.73 -1.83 136.90
C GLN A 256 -47.72 -2.89 138.02
N ARG A 257 -48.46 -3.98 137.85
CA ARG A 257 -48.38 -5.14 138.74
C ARG A 257 -47.31 -6.11 138.27
N GLU A 258 -46.69 -6.82 139.20
CA GLU A 258 -45.84 -7.97 138.90
C GLU A 258 -46.65 -9.03 138.14
N LEU A 259 -46.06 -9.52 137.05
CA LEU A 259 -46.60 -10.58 136.22
C LEU A 259 -46.27 -11.94 136.88
N PRO A 260 -47.12 -12.96 136.69
CA PRO A 260 -46.81 -14.32 137.13
C PRO A 260 -45.45 -14.78 136.59
N GLU A 261 -44.69 -15.56 137.38
CA GLU A 261 -43.37 -16.06 136.97
C GLU A 261 -43.41 -16.86 135.64
N ASN A 262 -44.54 -17.51 135.34
CA ASN A 262 -44.76 -18.28 134.12
C ASN A 262 -45.40 -17.46 132.98
N PHE A 263 -45.55 -16.14 133.09
CA PHE A 263 -46.24 -15.31 132.08
C PHE A 263 -45.57 -15.36 130.70
N GLU A 264 -44.24 -15.34 130.63
CA GLU A 264 -43.50 -15.43 129.36
C GLU A 264 -43.65 -16.80 128.71
N GLU A 265 -43.69 -17.86 129.52
CA GLU A 265 -43.99 -19.20 129.01
C GLU A 265 -45.44 -19.28 128.50
N GLU A 266 -46.40 -18.69 129.22
CA GLU A 266 -47.81 -18.65 128.79
C GLU A 266 -48.02 -17.82 127.52
N ILE A 267 -47.31 -16.69 127.35
CA ILE A 267 -47.34 -15.91 126.11
C ILE A 267 -46.69 -16.68 124.95
N ALA A 268 -45.52 -17.29 125.16
CA ALA A 268 -44.86 -18.08 124.12
C ALA A 268 -45.72 -19.28 123.70
N TYR A 269 -46.42 -19.91 124.65
CA TYR A 269 -47.37 -20.99 124.35
C TYR A 269 -48.57 -20.52 123.53
N CYS A 270 -48.84 -19.21 123.48
CA CYS A 270 -49.91 -18.64 122.66
C CYS A 270 -49.48 -18.31 121.24
N PHE A 271 -48.21 -18.45 120.84
CA PHE A 271 -47.75 -18.26 119.46
C PHE A 271 -46.97 -19.50 119.01
N ASP A 272 -47.68 -20.46 118.42
CA ASP A 272 -47.09 -21.74 118.00
C ASP A 272 -46.34 -21.63 116.66
N LYS A 273 -45.57 -22.67 116.33
CA LYS A 273 -44.79 -22.74 115.08
C LYS A 273 -45.66 -22.60 113.82
N GLU A 274 -46.94 -22.98 113.88
CA GLU A 274 -47.86 -22.86 112.75
C GLU A 274 -48.17 -21.39 112.45
N TYR A 275 -48.49 -20.59 113.48
CA TYR A 275 -48.73 -19.15 113.34
C TYR A 275 -47.53 -18.39 112.75
N GLU A 276 -46.31 -18.67 113.22
CA GLU A 276 -45.09 -18.05 112.68
C GLU A 276 -44.82 -18.46 111.21
N SER A 277 -45.06 -19.73 110.88
CA SER A 277 -44.88 -20.27 109.53
C SER A 277 -45.87 -19.64 108.54
N ASP A 278 -47.13 -19.48 108.95
CA ASP A 278 -48.16 -18.83 108.13
C ASP A 278 -47.83 -17.35 107.87
N LEU A 279 -47.32 -16.63 108.89
CA LEU A 279 -46.85 -15.25 108.74
C LEU A 279 -45.67 -15.11 107.79
N ALA A 280 -44.69 -16.00 107.90
CA ALA A 280 -43.55 -16.03 106.97
C ALA A 280 -44.01 -16.30 105.53
N THR A 281 -44.98 -17.21 105.37
CA THR A 281 -45.60 -17.54 104.07
C THR A 281 -46.32 -16.33 103.48
N LEU A 282 -47.09 -15.60 104.30
CA LEU A 282 -47.80 -14.38 103.88
C LEU A 282 -46.82 -13.28 103.41
N LYS A 283 -45.72 -13.05 104.16
CA LYS A 283 -44.66 -12.08 103.79
C LYS A 283 -43.97 -12.46 102.47
N SER A 284 -43.59 -13.72 102.33
CA SER A 284 -42.96 -14.23 101.10
C SER A 284 -43.89 -14.10 99.89
N PHE A 285 -45.18 -14.39 100.09
CA PHE A 285 -46.19 -14.28 99.04
C PHE A 285 -46.38 -12.83 98.57
N LYS A 286 -46.56 -11.87 99.50
CA LYS A 286 -46.67 -10.43 99.16
C LYS A 286 -45.47 -9.95 98.34
N ASN A 287 -44.25 -10.27 98.77
CA ASN A 287 -43.03 -9.86 98.07
C ASN A 287 -42.94 -10.44 96.65
N SER A 288 -43.28 -11.72 96.51
CA SER A 288 -43.26 -12.41 95.21
C SER A 288 -44.32 -11.83 94.27
N TYR A 289 -45.51 -11.54 94.78
CA TYR A 289 -46.60 -10.91 94.05
C TYR A 289 -46.19 -9.52 93.55
N ILE A 290 -45.73 -8.63 94.44
CA ILE A 290 -45.31 -7.27 94.09
C ILE A 290 -44.17 -7.30 93.06
N SER A 291 -43.19 -8.19 93.23
CA SER A 291 -42.10 -8.32 92.26
C SER A 291 -42.57 -8.78 90.88
N ALA A 292 -43.53 -9.69 90.79
CA ALA A 292 -44.08 -10.15 89.51
C ALA A 292 -44.86 -9.01 88.81
N ILE A 293 -45.72 -8.32 89.57
CA ILE A 293 -46.50 -7.20 89.06
C ILE A 293 -45.61 -6.05 88.58
N ASN A 294 -44.57 -5.66 89.33
CA ASN A 294 -43.66 -4.61 88.90
C ASN A 294 -42.95 -4.94 87.58
N LYS A 295 -42.63 -6.21 87.33
CA LYS A 295 -42.05 -6.64 86.03
C LYS A 295 -43.07 -6.50 84.91
N ILE A 296 -44.30 -6.94 85.14
CA ILE A 296 -45.41 -6.81 84.18
C ILE A 296 -45.67 -5.34 83.86
N GLU A 297 -45.82 -4.49 84.87
CA GLU A 297 -46.11 -3.07 84.71
C GLU A 297 -45.00 -2.34 83.93
N ASN A 298 -43.72 -2.63 84.22
CA ASN A 298 -42.60 -2.01 83.52
C ASN A 298 -42.56 -2.37 82.02
N THR A 299 -42.85 -3.63 81.69
CA THR A 299 -42.95 -4.07 80.28
C THR A 299 -44.09 -3.33 79.57
N LEU A 300 -45.27 -3.29 80.19
CA LEU A 300 -46.44 -2.61 79.62
C LEU A 300 -46.21 -1.09 79.47
N LYS A 301 -45.52 -0.46 80.43
CA LYS A 301 -45.16 0.97 80.38
C LYS A 301 -44.15 1.27 79.27
N THR A 302 -43.22 0.36 78.99
CA THR A 302 -42.22 0.53 77.93
C THR A 302 -42.88 0.60 76.55
N ASN A 303 -43.97 -0.15 76.33
CA ASN A 303 -44.71 -0.12 75.08
C ASN A 303 -45.25 1.27 74.71
N LEU A 304 -45.51 2.15 75.69
CA LEU A 304 -45.98 3.52 75.46
C LEU A 304 -44.94 4.43 74.78
N GLN A 305 -43.67 4.01 74.70
CA GLN A 305 -42.60 4.76 74.04
C GLN A 305 -42.60 4.61 72.51
N ASN A 306 -43.45 3.75 71.95
CA ASN A 306 -43.49 3.51 70.51
C ASN A 306 -44.00 4.75 69.75
N ALA A 307 -43.17 5.25 68.82
CA ALA A 307 -43.45 6.46 68.07
C ALA A 307 -44.21 6.23 66.75
N TYR A 308 -44.69 5.01 66.47
CA TYR A 308 -45.33 4.70 65.19
C TYR A 308 -46.67 5.44 65.04
N PRO A 309 -46.81 6.38 64.07
CA PRO A 309 -47.98 7.26 64.02
C PRO A 309 -49.31 6.54 63.81
N LYS A 310 -49.32 5.39 63.11
CA LYS A 310 -50.54 4.65 62.75
C LYS A 310 -51.14 3.80 63.88
N ILE A 311 -50.47 3.73 65.03
CA ILE A 311 -51.00 3.06 66.23
C ILE A 311 -51.32 4.07 67.35
N LYS A 312 -51.17 5.38 67.10
CA LYS A 312 -51.30 6.41 68.15
C LYS A 312 -52.65 6.37 68.87
N THR A 313 -53.73 6.10 68.13
CA THR A 313 -55.09 6.02 68.68
C THR A 313 -55.24 4.77 69.56
N GLU A 314 -54.76 3.62 69.09
CA GLU A 314 -54.76 2.35 69.82
C GLU A 314 -53.86 2.41 71.07
N LEU A 315 -52.71 3.07 70.97
CA LEU A 315 -51.78 3.30 72.07
C LEU A 315 -52.38 4.18 73.16
N THR A 316 -53.25 5.14 72.77
CA THR A 316 -54.01 5.97 73.72
C THR A 316 -55.05 5.12 74.47
N ALA A 317 -55.75 4.22 73.78
CA ALA A 317 -56.69 3.30 74.41
C ALA A 317 -55.97 2.29 75.32
N TYR A 318 -54.81 1.78 74.89
CA TYR A 318 -53.94 0.89 75.66
C TYR A 318 -53.46 1.56 76.96
N SER A 319 -53.07 2.84 76.91
CA SER A 319 -52.68 3.59 78.11
C SER A 319 -53.81 3.67 79.14
N LYS A 320 -55.06 3.87 78.70
CA LYS A 320 -56.21 3.93 79.62
C LYS A 320 -56.45 2.58 80.29
N LEU A 321 -56.36 1.49 79.55
CA LEU A 321 -56.52 0.14 80.10
C LEU A 321 -55.35 -0.22 81.05
N LEU A 322 -54.14 0.25 80.76
CA LEU A 322 -52.99 0.12 81.66
C LEU A 322 -53.20 0.87 82.98
N ASP A 323 -53.88 2.02 82.97
CA ASP A 323 -54.21 2.74 84.20
C ASP A 323 -55.27 1.99 85.03
N VAL A 324 -56.21 1.28 84.38
CA VAL A 324 -57.14 0.35 85.07
C VAL A 324 -56.37 -0.82 85.70
N PHE A 325 -55.43 -1.43 84.96
CA PHE A 325 -54.54 -2.46 85.50
C PHE A 325 -53.80 -1.99 86.76
N LYS A 326 -53.19 -0.80 86.74
CA LYS A 326 -52.51 -0.22 87.90
C LYS A 326 -53.45 0.00 89.08
N THR A 327 -54.67 0.45 88.82
CA THR A 327 -55.69 0.65 89.87
C THR A 327 -56.02 -0.67 90.59
N ASN A 328 -56.18 -1.77 89.84
CA ASN A 328 -56.44 -3.09 90.43
C ASN A 328 -55.22 -3.64 91.19
N VAL A 329 -54.01 -3.37 90.70
CA VAL A 329 -52.76 -3.68 91.40
C VAL A 329 -52.64 -2.93 92.74
N GLU A 330 -53.00 -1.64 92.75
CA GLU A 330 -53.01 -0.85 93.98
C GLU A 330 -54.04 -1.39 94.98
N LEU A 331 -55.23 -1.79 94.51
CA LEU A 331 -56.25 -2.42 95.34
C LEU A 331 -55.75 -3.73 95.95
N ASN A 332 -55.09 -4.58 95.16
CA ASN A 332 -54.48 -5.81 95.65
C ASN A 332 -53.38 -5.56 96.68
N THR A 333 -52.58 -4.50 96.49
CA THR A 333 -51.56 -4.09 97.46
C THR A 333 -52.19 -3.67 98.78
N ARG A 334 -53.28 -2.89 98.75
CA ARG A 334 -54.04 -2.52 99.97
C ARG A 334 -54.66 -3.73 100.65
N ARG A 335 -55.18 -4.68 99.90
CA ARG A 335 -55.71 -5.96 100.42
C ARG A 335 -54.64 -6.77 101.15
N PHE A 336 -53.40 -6.76 100.67
CA PHE A 336 -52.30 -7.33 101.44
C PHE A 336 -52.09 -6.59 102.76
N ASP A 337 -52.09 -5.25 102.76
CA ASP A 337 -51.92 -4.43 103.97
C ASP A 337 -53.06 -4.65 104.99
N GLU A 338 -54.30 -4.80 104.52
CA GLU A 338 -55.46 -5.18 105.33
C GLU A 338 -55.26 -6.56 106.00
N LYS A 339 -54.80 -7.56 105.23
CA LYS A 339 -54.51 -8.90 105.76
C LYS A 339 -53.43 -8.86 106.85
N PHE A 340 -52.41 -8.02 106.69
CA PHE A 340 -51.36 -7.83 107.69
C PHE A 340 -51.86 -7.10 108.95
N SER A 341 -52.84 -6.22 108.81
CA SER A 341 -53.42 -5.47 109.94
C SER A 341 -54.43 -6.29 110.74
N GLN A 342 -55.06 -7.31 110.13
CA GLN A 342 -56.01 -8.23 110.74
C GLN A 342 -55.77 -9.65 110.23
N LEU A 343 -54.97 -10.45 110.96
CA LEU A 343 -54.47 -11.74 110.47
C LEU A 343 -55.56 -12.84 110.43
N ASP A 344 -56.63 -12.67 111.19
CA ASP A 344 -57.83 -13.51 111.22
C ASP A 344 -58.84 -13.23 110.08
N SER A 345 -58.64 -12.15 109.33
CA SER A 345 -59.49 -11.78 108.19
C SER A 345 -59.29 -12.71 106.99
N ILE A 346 -60.31 -12.83 106.13
CA ILE A 346 -60.21 -13.56 104.85
C ILE A 346 -60.24 -12.53 103.74
N ILE A 347 -59.24 -12.57 102.86
CA ILE A 347 -59.08 -11.61 101.76
C ILE A 347 -58.86 -12.36 100.44
N GLU A 348 -59.43 -11.83 99.36
CA GLU A 348 -59.27 -12.31 97.99
C GLU A 348 -58.70 -11.19 97.13
N LEU A 349 -57.78 -11.48 96.21
CA LEU A 349 -57.21 -10.47 95.31
C LEU A 349 -58.11 -10.31 94.07
N GLU A 350 -58.15 -9.10 93.51
CA GLU A 350 -58.69 -8.85 92.17
C GLU A 350 -57.95 -9.69 91.12
N ASP A 351 -58.72 -10.39 90.29
CA ASP A 351 -58.19 -11.13 89.15
C ASP A 351 -57.74 -10.17 88.04
N LEU A 352 -56.47 -10.28 87.65
CA LEU A 352 -55.86 -9.45 86.61
C LEU A 352 -55.85 -10.14 85.23
N THR A 353 -56.36 -11.38 85.15
CA THR A 353 -56.29 -12.21 83.94
C THR A 353 -56.98 -11.57 82.74
N GLU A 354 -58.20 -11.05 82.93
CA GLU A 354 -58.97 -10.44 81.84
C GLU A 354 -58.28 -9.18 81.30
N ILE A 355 -57.87 -8.28 82.19
CA ILE A 355 -57.21 -7.02 81.81
C ILE A 355 -55.86 -7.27 81.12
N ILE A 356 -55.06 -8.22 81.62
CA ILE A 356 -53.79 -8.60 80.97
C ILE A 356 -54.05 -9.22 79.59
N THR A 357 -55.08 -10.05 79.46
CA THR A 357 -55.45 -10.66 78.17
C THR A 357 -55.86 -9.59 77.15
N GLU A 358 -56.67 -8.62 77.57
CA GLU A 358 -57.08 -7.51 76.71
C GLU A 358 -55.89 -6.63 76.30
N LEU A 359 -55.00 -6.28 77.24
CA LEU A 359 -53.76 -5.55 76.95
C LEU A 359 -52.89 -6.29 75.93
N ASN A 360 -52.72 -7.60 76.07
CA ASN A 360 -51.97 -8.43 75.13
C ASN A 360 -52.62 -8.48 73.73
N ASN A 361 -53.95 -8.54 73.65
CA ASN A 361 -54.67 -8.51 72.36
C ASN A 361 -54.48 -7.17 71.64
N MET A 362 -54.48 -6.05 72.37
CA MET A 362 -54.18 -4.73 71.81
C MET A 362 -52.73 -4.66 71.29
N ILE A 363 -51.78 -5.22 72.03
CA ILE A 363 -50.36 -5.32 71.63
C ILE A 363 -50.22 -6.10 70.31
N LEU A 364 -50.84 -7.27 70.21
CA LEU A 364 -50.78 -8.10 68.99
C LEU A 364 -51.38 -7.38 67.77
N THR A 365 -52.50 -6.67 67.97
CA THR A 365 -53.14 -5.87 66.91
C THR A 365 -52.22 -4.74 66.42
N MET A 366 -51.56 -4.03 67.34
CA MET A 366 -50.61 -2.98 67.00
C MET A 366 -49.36 -3.53 66.31
N ASN A 367 -48.82 -4.67 66.77
CA ASN A 367 -47.66 -5.32 66.15
C ASN A 367 -47.92 -5.75 64.70
N SER A 368 -49.11 -6.25 64.38
CA SER A 368 -49.46 -6.57 62.99
C SER A 368 -49.34 -5.37 62.05
N LYS A 369 -49.67 -4.16 62.52
CA LYS A 369 -49.52 -2.92 61.73
C LYS A 369 -48.05 -2.50 61.59
N ILE A 370 -47.26 -2.66 62.64
CA ILE A 370 -45.81 -2.37 62.63
C ILE A 370 -45.08 -3.30 61.66
N GLN A 371 -45.37 -4.60 61.70
CA GLN A 371 -44.77 -5.61 60.81
C GLN A 371 -45.02 -5.30 59.33
N LYS A 372 -46.27 -5.02 58.95
CA LYS A 372 -46.63 -4.64 57.57
C LYS A 372 -45.86 -3.41 57.07
N ASN A 373 -45.62 -2.43 57.95
CA ASN A 373 -44.83 -1.26 57.58
C ASN A 373 -43.36 -1.64 57.34
N ASN A 374 -42.77 -2.41 58.25
CA ASN A 374 -41.36 -2.79 58.19
C ASN A 374 -41.05 -3.66 56.94
N GLU A 375 -41.97 -4.55 56.55
CA GLU A 375 -41.87 -5.33 55.30
C GLU A 375 -41.77 -4.41 54.07
N VAL A 376 -42.67 -3.43 53.94
CA VAL A 376 -42.69 -2.47 52.81
C VAL A 376 -41.39 -1.64 52.76
N VAL A 377 -40.82 -1.26 53.90
CA VAL A 377 -39.55 -0.50 53.93
C VAL A 377 -38.37 -1.37 53.50
N ASN A 378 -38.32 -2.63 53.93
CA ASN A 378 -37.22 -3.54 53.61
C ASN A 378 -37.19 -3.95 52.12
N ASP A 379 -38.36 -4.05 51.47
CA ASP A 379 -38.47 -4.39 50.05
C ASP A 379 -38.08 -3.26 49.09
N LYS A 380 -37.92 -2.01 49.56
CA LYS A 380 -37.48 -0.87 48.73
C LYS A 380 -36.16 -1.12 48.00
N SER A 381 -35.23 -1.84 48.63
CA SER A 381 -33.92 -2.17 48.05
C SER A 381 -34.02 -2.99 46.76
N LYS A 382 -35.06 -3.81 46.61
CA LYS A 382 -35.36 -4.59 45.40
C LYS A 382 -36.27 -3.84 44.43
N MET A 383 -37.23 -3.08 44.95
CA MET A 383 -38.19 -2.33 44.12
C MET A 383 -37.54 -1.21 43.31
N GLN A 384 -36.50 -0.55 43.83
CA GLN A 384 -35.85 0.56 43.12
C GLN A 384 -35.13 0.11 41.84
N PRO A 385 -34.20 -0.88 41.84
CA PRO A 385 -33.62 -1.40 40.59
C PRO A 385 -34.68 -1.93 39.62
N GLN A 386 -35.72 -2.58 40.13
CA GLN A 386 -36.81 -3.12 39.31
C GLN A 386 -37.59 -2.01 38.59
N CYS A 387 -38.03 -0.95 39.30
CA CYS A 387 -38.69 0.20 38.69
C CYS A 387 -37.76 0.89 37.66
N LYS A 388 -36.47 1.08 37.95
CA LYS A 388 -35.50 1.64 36.98
C LYS A 388 -35.41 0.81 35.70
N SER A 389 -35.43 -0.52 35.82
CA SER A 389 -35.44 -1.45 34.68
C SER A 389 -36.76 -1.36 33.91
N ASP A 390 -37.90 -1.48 34.60
CA ASP A 390 -39.22 -1.53 33.97
C ASP A 390 -39.57 -0.23 33.24
N VAL A 391 -39.17 0.93 33.79
CA VAL A 391 -39.27 2.23 33.11
C VAL A 391 -38.52 2.23 31.78
N ILE A 392 -37.30 1.68 31.72
CA ILE A 392 -36.52 1.65 30.48
C ILE A 392 -37.10 0.65 29.48
N LYS A 393 -37.56 -0.52 29.93
CA LYS A 393 -38.26 -1.50 29.09
C LYS A 393 -39.53 -0.92 28.48
N HIS A 394 -40.26 -0.13 29.26
CA HIS A 394 -41.47 0.54 28.79
C HIS A 394 -41.16 1.62 27.76
N LEU A 395 -40.19 2.51 28.05
CA LEU A 395 -39.76 3.55 27.12
C LEU A 395 -39.20 2.96 25.80
N ALA A 396 -38.47 1.84 25.88
CA ALA A 396 -37.96 1.12 24.71
C ALA A 396 -39.08 0.48 23.89
N PHE A 397 -40.19 0.08 24.53
CA PHE A 397 -41.37 -0.44 23.85
C PHE A 397 -42.11 0.69 23.11
N ILE A 398 -42.32 1.84 23.76
CA ILE A 398 -42.98 3.01 23.14
C ILE A 398 -42.21 3.49 21.90
N LEU A 399 -40.87 3.45 21.95
CA LEU A 399 -40.00 3.93 20.89
C LEU A 399 -39.48 2.82 19.96
N SER A 400 -40.15 1.65 19.91
CA SER A 400 -39.64 0.49 19.17
C SER A 400 -39.37 0.79 17.70
N ASP A 401 -40.27 1.54 17.06
CA ASP A 401 -40.18 1.86 15.63
C ASP A 401 -39.03 2.83 15.35
N GLU A 402 -38.87 3.84 16.21
CA GLU A 402 -37.82 4.86 16.14
C GLU A 402 -36.44 4.24 16.37
N ILE A 403 -36.35 3.34 17.36
CA ILE A 403 -35.13 2.57 17.65
C ILE A 403 -34.79 1.68 16.45
N GLN A 404 -35.76 0.99 15.85
CA GLN A 404 -35.51 0.12 14.71
C GLN A 404 -35.12 0.92 13.45
N LYS A 405 -35.80 2.04 13.18
CA LYS A 405 -35.45 2.97 12.09
C LYS A 405 -34.02 3.48 12.24
N TYR A 406 -33.63 3.92 13.43
CA TYR A 406 -32.26 4.37 13.70
C TYR A 406 -31.24 3.22 13.54
N ARG A 407 -31.50 2.02 14.09
CA ARG A 407 -30.62 0.85 13.94
C ARG A 407 -30.39 0.49 12.47
N ASN A 408 -31.45 0.46 11.67
CA ASN A 408 -31.36 0.16 10.24
C ASN A 408 -30.56 1.23 9.49
N SER A 409 -30.87 2.52 9.73
CA SER A 409 -30.19 3.63 9.06
C SER A 409 -28.71 3.71 9.44
N ARG A 410 -28.39 3.57 10.74
CA ARG A 410 -27.02 3.48 11.24
C ARG A 410 -26.26 2.31 10.62
N SER A 411 -26.88 1.13 10.53
CA SER A 411 -26.25 -0.06 9.95
C SER A 411 -25.92 0.13 8.47
N ALA A 412 -26.84 0.72 7.69
CA ALA A 412 -26.60 1.04 6.28
C ALA A 412 -25.45 2.04 6.12
N LEU A 413 -25.47 3.13 6.90
CA LEU A 413 -24.45 4.17 6.83
C LEU A 413 -23.07 3.67 7.32
N GLN A 414 -23.04 2.81 8.33
CA GLN A 414 -21.80 2.19 8.81
C GLN A 414 -21.15 1.32 7.72
N LYS A 415 -21.93 0.55 6.95
CA LYS A 415 -21.39 -0.23 5.83
C LYS A 415 -20.76 0.64 4.76
N GLU A 416 -21.34 1.81 4.48
CA GLU A 416 -20.76 2.78 3.54
C GLU A 416 -19.43 3.35 4.09
N ILE A 417 -19.38 3.71 5.38
CA ILE A 417 -18.17 4.17 6.06
C ILE A 417 -17.07 3.10 6.03
N ASP A 418 -17.41 1.84 6.33
CA ASP A 418 -16.47 0.72 6.32
C ASP A 418 -15.90 0.49 4.91
N THR A 419 -16.74 0.61 3.88
CA THR A 419 -16.34 0.48 2.46
C THR A 419 -15.37 1.61 2.06
N LEU A 420 -15.73 2.86 2.36
CA LEU A 420 -14.88 4.03 2.06
C LEU A 420 -13.56 4.00 2.84
N THR A 421 -13.58 3.49 4.07
CA THR A 421 -12.36 3.31 4.89
C THR A 421 -11.42 2.31 4.24
N LEU A 422 -11.96 1.19 3.74
CA LEU A 422 -11.17 0.19 3.02
C LEU A 422 -10.61 0.74 1.69
N GLU A 423 -11.42 1.47 0.92
CA GLU A 423 -10.98 2.13 -0.32
C GLU A 423 -9.86 3.14 -0.07
N LYS A 424 -10.00 3.99 0.96
CA LYS A 424 -8.97 4.94 1.38
C LYS A 424 -7.66 4.23 1.76
N SER A 425 -7.75 3.14 2.53
CA SER A 425 -6.57 2.36 2.93
C SER A 425 -5.87 1.74 1.72
N LYS A 426 -6.62 1.12 0.79
CA LYS A 426 -6.06 0.53 -0.44
C LYS A 426 -5.38 1.58 -1.32
N ALA A 427 -5.97 2.77 -1.44
CA ALA A 427 -5.37 3.87 -2.20
C ALA A 427 -4.06 4.35 -1.55
N ASP A 428 -4.01 4.48 -0.22
CA ASP A 428 -2.80 4.85 0.52
C ASP A 428 -1.67 3.82 0.38
N ASP A 429 -2.01 2.52 0.48
CA ASP A 429 -1.04 1.45 0.27
C ASP A 429 -0.51 1.44 -1.18
N LYS A 430 -1.38 1.67 -2.17
CA LYS A 430 -0.97 1.82 -3.58
C LYS A 430 -0.03 3.02 -3.75
N ILE A 431 -0.32 4.17 -3.13
CA ILE A 431 0.54 5.37 -3.15
C ILE A 431 1.92 5.06 -2.56
N LYS A 432 1.99 4.40 -1.40
CA LYS A 432 3.27 4.02 -0.76
C LYS A 432 4.07 3.06 -1.65
N SER A 433 3.40 2.07 -2.25
CA SER A 433 4.03 1.12 -3.16
C SER A 433 4.61 1.81 -4.39
N LEU A 434 3.82 2.64 -5.08
CA LEU A 434 4.25 3.38 -6.27
C LEU A 434 5.41 4.33 -5.98
N ARG A 435 5.43 4.99 -4.81
CA ARG A 435 6.56 5.84 -4.41
C ARG A 435 7.85 5.05 -4.21
N ARG A 436 7.79 3.84 -3.65
CA ARG A 436 8.96 2.96 -3.53
C ARG A 436 9.42 2.51 -4.91
N HIS A 437 8.50 2.03 -5.75
CA HIS A 437 8.80 1.61 -7.11
C HIS A 437 9.46 2.72 -7.93
N LEU A 438 8.92 3.94 -7.90
CA LEU A 438 9.53 5.12 -8.53
C LEU A 438 10.94 5.42 -8.00
N SER A 439 11.17 5.24 -6.69
CA SER A 439 12.51 5.43 -6.13
C SER A 439 13.49 4.37 -6.61
N ASP A 440 13.04 3.15 -6.87
CA ASP A 440 13.91 2.07 -7.34
C ASP A 440 14.18 2.16 -8.84
N LEU A 441 13.18 2.51 -9.65
CA LEU A 441 13.37 2.83 -11.08
C LEU A 441 14.40 3.94 -11.28
N ARG A 442 14.33 5.01 -10.48
CA ARG A 442 15.30 6.11 -10.55
C ARG A 442 16.74 5.69 -10.26
N LYS A 443 16.97 4.59 -9.53
CA LYS A 443 18.32 4.05 -9.28
C LYS A 443 18.84 3.20 -10.43
N GLN A 444 17.97 2.72 -11.32
CA GLN A 444 18.33 1.88 -12.46
C GLN A 444 18.77 2.68 -13.68
N ILE A 445 18.66 4.01 -13.64
CA ILE A 445 19.12 4.90 -14.70
C ILE A 445 20.65 4.80 -14.78
N VAL A 446 21.16 4.40 -15.95
CA VAL A 446 22.58 4.27 -16.25
C VAL A 446 23.16 5.65 -16.55
N ASN A 447 24.33 5.94 -15.98
CA ASN A 447 25.04 7.17 -16.29
C ASN A 447 25.61 7.13 -17.71
N THR A 448 25.09 7.95 -18.61
CA THR A 448 25.56 8.06 -20.00
C THR A 448 26.39 9.31 -20.28
N SER A 449 26.77 10.07 -19.24
CA SER A 449 27.53 11.32 -19.38
C SER A 449 28.86 11.13 -20.11
N ALA A 450 29.61 10.09 -19.76
CA ALA A 450 30.91 9.79 -20.38
C ALA A 450 30.78 9.47 -21.89
N ALA A 451 29.71 8.77 -22.28
CA ALA A 451 29.45 8.49 -23.68
C ALA A 451 29.14 9.79 -24.45
N VAL A 452 28.36 10.69 -23.86
CA VAL A 452 28.03 12.00 -24.47
C VAL A 452 29.23 12.92 -24.56
N GLU A 453 30.09 12.95 -23.53
CA GLU A 453 31.37 13.66 -23.58
C GLU A 453 32.26 13.13 -24.70
N GLY A 454 32.33 11.80 -24.87
CA GLY A 454 33.01 11.15 -25.98
C GLY A 454 32.42 11.53 -27.34
N ILE A 455 31.09 11.60 -27.46
CA ILE A 455 30.41 12.06 -28.69
C ILE A 455 30.79 13.51 -29.00
N ASN A 456 30.73 14.43 -28.03
CA ASN A 456 31.08 15.84 -28.25
C ASN A 456 32.56 16.03 -28.62
N THR A 457 33.45 15.24 -28.01
CA THR A 457 34.87 15.22 -28.38
C THR A 457 35.03 14.80 -29.84
N LEU A 458 34.35 13.73 -30.25
CA LEU A 458 34.38 13.22 -31.62
C LEU A 458 33.85 14.21 -32.65
N LEU A 459 32.75 14.90 -32.32
CA LEU A 459 32.19 15.96 -33.16
C LEU A 459 33.21 17.11 -33.34
N THR A 460 33.92 17.47 -32.28
CA THR A 460 34.94 18.53 -32.30
C THR A 460 36.16 18.11 -33.14
N ASP A 461 36.70 16.91 -32.91
CA ASP A 461 37.91 16.40 -33.57
C ASP A 461 37.70 16.18 -35.08
N THR A 462 36.48 15.82 -35.48
CA THR A 462 36.11 15.65 -36.90
C THR A 462 35.79 16.98 -37.60
N GLY A 463 35.81 18.10 -36.88
CA GLY A 463 35.48 19.41 -37.41
C GLY A 463 33.99 19.60 -37.70
N PHE A 464 33.11 18.77 -37.11
CA PHE A 464 31.67 18.88 -37.29
C PHE A 464 31.14 20.13 -36.56
N GLN A 465 30.57 21.07 -37.30
CA GLN A 465 30.09 22.35 -36.76
C GLN A 465 28.56 22.47 -36.73
N GLY A 466 27.80 21.37 -36.83
CA GLY A 466 26.34 21.42 -36.91
C GLY A 466 25.62 21.55 -35.56
N PHE A 467 26.08 20.80 -34.55
CA PHE A 467 25.49 20.76 -33.21
C PHE A 467 26.46 20.17 -32.17
N PHE A 468 26.12 20.33 -30.89
CA PHE A 468 26.68 19.56 -29.77
C PHE A 468 25.54 19.07 -28.87
N ILE A 469 25.82 18.08 -28.01
CA ILE A 469 24.84 17.50 -27.10
C ILE A 469 25.15 17.97 -25.68
N ARG A 470 24.12 18.32 -24.89
CA ARG A 470 24.29 18.67 -23.47
C ARG A 470 23.22 17.98 -22.65
N GLU A 471 23.54 17.63 -21.41
CA GLU A 471 22.54 17.19 -20.44
C GLU A 471 21.54 18.31 -20.15
N LYS A 472 20.27 17.94 -20.02
CA LYS A 472 19.18 18.87 -19.72
C LYS A 472 19.27 19.31 -18.26
N GLU A 473 19.08 20.61 -18.01
CA GLU A 473 19.01 21.12 -16.64
C GLU A 473 17.88 20.44 -15.87
N ASP A 474 18.15 20.05 -14.62
CA ASP A 474 17.24 19.40 -13.68
C ASP A 474 16.78 17.96 -14.02
N ILE A 475 17.21 17.37 -15.15
CA ILE A 475 16.83 15.99 -15.53
C ILE A 475 18.07 15.16 -15.92
N PRO A 476 18.63 14.37 -15.00
CA PRO A 476 19.84 13.60 -15.26
C PRO A 476 19.62 12.51 -16.32
N ASN A 477 20.65 12.25 -17.14
CA ASN A 477 20.67 11.28 -18.25
C ASN A 477 19.64 11.55 -19.37
N VAL A 478 19.15 12.79 -19.43
CA VAL A 478 18.32 13.30 -20.52
C VAL A 478 19.11 14.40 -21.22
N TYR A 479 19.13 14.38 -22.55
CA TYR A 479 20.02 15.23 -23.33
C TYR A 479 19.25 16.09 -24.33
N GLU A 480 19.83 17.25 -24.64
CA GLU A 480 19.31 18.21 -25.60
C GLU A 480 20.37 18.48 -26.67
N VAL A 481 19.95 18.54 -27.93
CA VAL A 481 20.83 18.97 -29.03
C VAL A 481 20.85 20.48 -29.11
N ILE A 482 22.04 21.08 -29.06
CA ILE A 482 22.25 22.52 -29.17
C ILE A 482 22.87 22.85 -30.53
N ARG A 483 22.23 23.77 -31.26
CA ARG A 483 22.73 24.26 -32.56
C ARG A 483 23.89 25.24 -32.32
N THR A 484 25.08 24.91 -32.80
CA THR A 484 26.30 25.73 -32.71
C THR A 484 26.12 27.15 -33.27
N GLY A 485 25.38 27.30 -34.38
CA GLY A 485 25.17 28.60 -35.01
C GLY A 485 24.23 29.54 -34.24
N THR A 486 23.29 29.03 -33.44
CA THR A 486 22.29 29.85 -32.73
C THR A 486 22.41 29.77 -31.20
N GLY A 487 23.11 28.78 -30.66
CA GLY A 487 23.17 28.46 -29.23
C GLY A 487 21.85 27.95 -28.64
N LYS A 488 20.83 27.68 -29.47
CA LYS A 488 19.50 27.25 -29.02
C LYS A 488 19.33 25.74 -29.12
N VAL A 489 18.43 25.20 -28.28
CA VAL A 489 17.95 23.82 -28.38
C VAL A 489 17.31 23.61 -29.75
N ALA A 490 17.60 22.48 -30.38
CA ALA A 490 17.02 22.11 -31.67
C ALA A 490 15.50 21.94 -31.56
N GLU A 491 14.74 22.64 -32.41
CA GLU A 491 13.28 22.52 -32.43
C GLU A 491 12.79 21.15 -32.90
N ASN A 492 13.58 20.37 -33.63
CA ASN A 492 13.34 18.97 -33.97
C ASN A 492 14.67 18.37 -34.44
N LEU A 493 14.81 17.05 -34.26
CA LEU A 493 15.89 16.29 -34.87
C LEU A 493 15.41 15.73 -36.21
N SER A 494 16.18 15.95 -37.26
CA SER A 494 15.94 15.25 -38.53
C SER A 494 16.21 13.74 -38.37
N GLU A 495 15.65 12.93 -39.26
CA GLU A 495 15.94 11.49 -39.27
C GLU A 495 17.45 11.23 -39.40
N GLY A 496 18.14 11.98 -40.27
CA GLY A 496 19.59 11.90 -40.44
C GLY A 496 20.37 12.26 -39.17
N GLU A 497 19.96 13.30 -38.44
CA GLU A 497 20.61 13.69 -37.17
C GLU A 497 20.42 12.64 -36.07
N ARG A 498 19.22 12.08 -35.97
CA ARG A 498 18.95 10.98 -35.03
C ARG A 498 19.80 9.76 -35.35
N ASN A 499 19.85 9.37 -36.62
CA ASN A 499 20.68 8.26 -37.08
C ASN A 499 22.17 8.55 -36.81
N PHE A 500 22.61 9.79 -37.01
CA PHE A 500 24.00 10.17 -36.78
C PHE A 500 24.37 10.10 -35.29
N ILE A 501 23.55 10.66 -34.40
CA ILE A 501 23.77 10.58 -32.95
C ILE A 501 23.77 9.13 -32.48
N ALA A 502 22.84 8.31 -32.99
CA ALA A 502 22.83 6.87 -32.71
C ALA A 502 24.13 6.19 -33.16
N PHE A 503 24.67 6.55 -34.33
CA PHE A 503 25.91 5.99 -34.83
C PHE A 503 27.12 6.41 -33.99
N LEU A 504 27.18 7.68 -33.57
CA LEU A 504 28.23 8.16 -32.66
C LEU A 504 28.16 7.44 -31.32
N TYR A 505 26.96 7.22 -30.78
CA TYR A 505 26.77 6.43 -29.57
C TYR A 505 27.19 4.96 -29.77
N PHE A 506 26.79 4.33 -30.88
CA PHE A 506 27.23 2.97 -31.23
C PHE A 506 28.76 2.87 -31.30
N HIS A 507 29.42 3.85 -31.93
CA HIS A 507 30.86 3.93 -31.97
C HIS A 507 31.48 4.00 -30.56
N GLN A 508 30.91 4.81 -29.65
CA GLN A 508 31.35 4.81 -28.25
C GLN A 508 31.17 3.46 -27.56
N LEU A 509 30.09 2.72 -27.84
CA LEU A 509 29.92 1.35 -27.32
C LEU A 509 30.94 0.36 -27.89
N VAL A 510 31.32 0.53 -29.15
CA VAL A 510 32.37 -0.28 -29.78
C VAL A 510 33.74 0.05 -29.20
N LEU A 511 34.04 1.31 -28.86
CA LEU A 511 35.35 1.69 -28.30
C LEU A 511 35.46 1.54 -26.78
N GLY A 512 34.37 1.73 -26.04
CA GLY A 512 34.32 1.67 -24.57
C GLY A 512 34.04 0.28 -24.02
N SER A 513 34.14 0.12 -22.70
CA SER A 513 33.55 -1.03 -21.98
C SER A 513 32.17 -0.62 -21.47
N LEU A 514 31.17 -1.48 -21.63
CA LEU A 514 29.80 -1.22 -21.16
C LEU A 514 29.71 -1.15 -19.63
N GLU A 515 30.71 -1.67 -18.91
CA GLU A 515 30.79 -1.64 -17.46
C GLU A 515 32.25 -1.39 -16.99
N ALA A 516 32.40 -0.71 -15.85
CA ALA A 516 33.70 -0.43 -15.24
C ALA A 516 34.37 -1.67 -14.60
N ASP A 517 33.61 -2.77 -14.42
CA ASP A 517 33.99 -3.98 -13.69
C ASP A 517 33.88 -5.28 -14.52
N SER A 518 33.51 -5.21 -15.81
CA SER A 518 33.42 -6.40 -16.67
C SER A 518 34.72 -6.64 -17.42
N ASP A 519 35.17 -7.90 -17.51
CA ASP A 519 36.22 -8.32 -18.45
C ASP A 519 35.92 -7.76 -19.85
N VAL A 520 36.89 -7.08 -20.47
CA VAL A 520 36.75 -6.50 -21.81
C VAL A 520 36.59 -7.64 -22.81
N LYS A 521 35.34 -8.04 -23.08
CA LYS A 521 35.04 -9.08 -24.07
C LYS A 521 35.42 -8.61 -25.47
N ASP A 522 35.95 -9.55 -26.23
CA ASP A 522 36.17 -9.38 -27.65
C ASP A 522 34.83 -9.13 -28.38
N LYS A 523 34.86 -8.33 -29.44
CA LYS A 523 33.68 -7.78 -30.09
C LYS A 523 33.55 -8.27 -31.52
N ILE A 524 32.31 -8.52 -31.93
CA ILE A 524 31.92 -8.69 -33.33
C ILE A 524 31.00 -7.52 -33.68
N VAL A 525 31.38 -6.77 -34.71
CA VAL A 525 30.70 -5.52 -35.09
C VAL A 525 29.95 -5.74 -36.39
N VAL A 526 28.66 -5.41 -36.40
CA VAL A 526 27.81 -5.49 -37.59
C VAL A 526 27.21 -4.11 -37.82
N ILE A 527 27.38 -3.57 -39.02
CA ILE A 527 26.91 -2.24 -39.39
C ILE A 527 25.98 -2.40 -40.59
N ASP A 528 24.67 -2.28 -40.36
CA ASP A 528 23.63 -2.35 -41.39
C ASP A 528 23.21 -0.95 -41.81
N ASP A 529 23.65 -0.56 -43.00
CA ASP A 529 23.29 0.66 -43.70
C ASP A 529 23.44 1.97 -42.88
N PRO A 530 24.68 2.33 -42.52
CA PRO A 530 24.95 3.36 -41.51
C PRO A 530 24.64 4.80 -41.96
N VAL A 531 24.36 5.02 -43.25
CA VAL A 531 24.26 6.34 -43.87
C VAL A 531 22.91 6.62 -44.51
N SER A 532 21.87 5.88 -44.10
CA SER A 532 20.50 6.14 -44.54
C SER A 532 20.03 7.52 -44.06
N SER A 533 19.47 8.30 -44.99
CA SER A 533 18.90 9.64 -44.72
C SER A 533 19.90 10.69 -44.19
N MET A 534 21.21 10.50 -44.41
CA MET A 534 22.28 11.43 -43.99
C MET A 534 22.77 12.34 -45.12
N ASP A 535 23.30 13.51 -44.78
CA ASP A 535 23.96 14.41 -45.73
C ASP A 535 25.42 13.98 -46.04
N SER A 536 26.03 14.58 -47.05
CA SER A 536 27.37 14.22 -47.51
C SER A 536 28.46 14.47 -46.46
N SER A 537 28.29 15.49 -45.61
CA SER A 537 29.26 15.81 -44.56
C SER A 537 29.25 14.75 -43.44
N THR A 538 28.05 14.32 -43.02
CA THR A 538 27.88 13.24 -42.03
C THR A 538 28.39 11.90 -42.57
N LEU A 539 28.15 11.60 -43.86
CA LEU A 539 28.64 10.38 -44.50
C LEU A 539 30.16 10.24 -44.40
N PHE A 540 30.91 11.35 -44.57
CA PHE A 540 32.37 11.35 -44.43
C PHE A 540 32.82 11.01 -43.00
N VAL A 541 32.17 11.60 -41.99
CA VAL A 541 32.46 11.31 -40.58
C VAL A 541 32.18 9.84 -40.28
N VAL A 542 30.99 9.34 -40.64
CA VAL A 542 30.63 7.92 -40.46
C VAL A 542 31.63 7.00 -41.16
N GLY A 543 32.05 7.33 -42.38
CA GLY A 543 33.07 6.58 -43.12
C GLY A 543 34.42 6.53 -42.39
N ALA A 544 34.87 7.65 -41.81
CA ALA A 544 36.10 7.71 -41.03
C ALA A 544 36.04 6.82 -39.77
N LEU A 545 34.92 6.86 -39.04
CA LEU A 545 34.71 6.03 -37.86
C LEU A 545 34.65 4.52 -38.19
N VAL A 546 34.05 4.16 -39.32
CA VAL A 546 34.07 2.76 -39.78
C VAL A 546 35.48 2.30 -40.14
N ARG A 547 36.29 3.16 -40.78
CA ARG A 547 37.71 2.84 -41.05
C ARG A 547 38.52 2.67 -39.77
N ASP A 548 38.25 3.45 -38.73
CA ASP A 548 38.88 3.26 -37.42
C ASP A 548 38.55 1.87 -36.83
N MET A 549 37.29 1.45 -36.88
CA MET A 549 36.87 0.10 -36.47
C MET A 549 37.50 -1.01 -37.34
N ILE A 550 37.66 -0.79 -38.65
CA ILE A 550 38.37 -1.70 -39.56
C ILE A 550 39.85 -1.82 -39.15
N ALA A 551 40.51 -0.71 -38.82
CA ALA A 551 41.92 -0.71 -38.41
C ALA A 551 42.15 -1.49 -37.11
N ILE A 552 41.22 -1.41 -36.14
CA ILE A 552 41.24 -2.23 -34.91
C ILE A 552 41.06 -3.72 -35.25
N CYS A 553 40.20 -4.04 -36.21
CA CYS A 553 39.90 -5.42 -36.64
C CYS A 553 41.03 -6.06 -37.48
N ASN A 554 42.00 -5.28 -37.98
CA ASN A 554 43.06 -5.80 -38.83
C ASN A 554 43.90 -6.88 -38.08
N PRO A 555 43.93 -8.14 -38.58
CA PRO A 555 44.68 -9.21 -37.94
C PRO A 555 46.16 -9.24 -38.35
N ASP A 556 46.56 -8.50 -39.39
CA ASP A 556 47.92 -8.52 -39.91
C ASP A 556 48.81 -7.50 -39.20
N TYR A 557 49.72 -7.98 -38.36
CA TYR A 557 50.64 -7.16 -37.57
C TYR A 557 51.56 -6.27 -38.40
N ILE A 558 51.78 -6.58 -39.69
CA ILE A 558 52.64 -5.77 -40.58
C ILE A 558 51.90 -4.53 -41.05
N THR A 559 50.60 -4.67 -41.33
CA THR A 559 49.74 -3.60 -41.86
C THR A 559 48.85 -2.97 -40.79
N LYS A 560 49.04 -3.35 -39.51
CA LYS A 560 48.23 -2.87 -38.39
C LYS A 560 48.65 -1.48 -37.96
N GLU A 561 47.73 -0.53 -38.13
CA GLU A 561 47.94 0.88 -37.75
C GLU A 561 47.55 1.16 -36.29
N HIS A 562 46.76 0.28 -35.67
CA HIS A 562 46.15 0.51 -34.36
C HIS A 562 46.61 -0.52 -33.31
N PRO A 563 47.00 -0.12 -32.08
CA PRO A 563 47.56 -1.04 -31.08
C PRO A 563 46.51 -1.97 -30.45
N LYS A 564 45.23 -1.62 -30.54
CA LYS A 564 44.12 -2.39 -29.96
C LYS A 564 43.65 -3.48 -30.94
N ASP A 565 43.14 -4.59 -30.42
CA ASP A 565 42.75 -5.76 -31.21
C ASP A 565 41.46 -6.46 -30.73
N TYR A 566 40.63 -5.78 -29.94
CA TYR A 566 39.41 -6.35 -29.37
C TYR A 566 38.26 -6.52 -30.37
N ILE A 567 38.30 -5.90 -31.56
CA ILE A 567 37.32 -6.21 -32.62
C ILE A 567 37.86 -7.42 -33.38
N LYS A 568 37.22 -8.57 -33.23
CA LYS A 568 37.68 -9.82 -33.85
C LYS A 568 37.07 -10.04 -35.23
N GLN A 569 35.91 -9.46 -35.50
CA GLN A 569 35.27 -9.56 -36.80
C GLN A 569 34.34 -8.36 -37.05
N ILE A 570 34.30 -7.87 -38.29
CA ILE A 570 33.43 -6.77 -38.71
C ILE A 570 32.68 -7.09 -40.00
N PHE A 571 31.41 -6.73 -40.03
CA PHE A 571 30.50 -6.84 -41.17
C PHE A 571 29.92 -5.47 -41.49
N ILE A 572 30.11 -5.00 -42.72
CA ILE A 572 29.64 -3.69 -43.17
C ILE A 572 28.72 -3.91 -44.36
N LEU A 573 27.43 -3.71 -44.13
CA LEU A 573 26.36 -3.89 -45.10
C LEU A 573 25.88 -2.51 -45.56
N THR A 574 25.80 -2.29 -46.87
CA THR A 574 25.31 -1.01 -47.39
C THR A 574 24.73 -1.14 -48.79
N HIS A 575 23.83 -0.22 -49.13
CA HIS A 575 23.37 0.01 -50.51
C HIS A 575 23.96 1.28 -51.13
N ASN A 576 24.68 2.09 -50.34
CA ASN A 576 25.21 3.36 -50.79
C ASN A 576 26.59 3.14 -51.41
N ALA A 577 26.68 3.33 -52.73
CA ALA A 577 27.91 3.09 -53.48
C ALA A 577 29.06 4.03 -53.10
N PHE A 578 28.76 5.29 -52.78
CA PHE A 578 29.76 6.25 -52.33
C PHE A 578 30.35 5.85 -50.98
N PHE A 579 29.48 5.56 -49.99
CA PHE A 579 29.94 5.10 -48.68
C PHE A 579 30.74 3.79 -48.76
N HIS A 580 30.30 2.84 -49.58
CA HIS A 580 31.04 1.60 -49.80
C HIS A 580 32.45 1.88 -50.36
N GLN A 581 32.58 2.74 -51.37
CA GLN A 581 33.89 3.13 -51.92
C GLN A 581 34.77 3.81 -50.86
N GLU A 582 34.19 4.68 -50.04
CA GLU A 582 34.89 5.38 -48.95
C GLU A 582 35.47 4.43 -47.89
N VAL A 583 34.73 3.40 -47.48
CA VAL A 583 35.21 2.45 -46.45
C VAL A 583 36.04 1.30 -47.02
N THR A 584 35.95 1.05 -48.33
CA THR A 584 36.72 -0.02 -49.02
C THR A 584 38.00 0.47 -49.67
N TYR A 585 38.31 1.77 -49.54
CA TYR A 585 39.55 2.35 -50.04
C TYR A 585 40.78 1.56 -49.55
N ASN A 586 41.62 1.12 -50.49
CA ASN A 586 42.79 0.26 -50.27
C ASN A 586 42.52 -1.10 -49.59
N GLN A 587 41.27 -1.56 -49.49
CA GLN A 587 40.95 -2.84 -48.84
C GLN A 587 41.02 -4.06 -49.79
N ALA A 588 40.86 -3.85 -51.10
CA ALA A 588 40.84 -4.93 -52.09
C ALA A 588 42.17 -5.73 -52.17
N GLN A 589 43.31 -5.08 -51.91
CA GLN A 589 44.63 -5.72 -51.92
C GLN A 589 44.83 -6.72 -50.78
N HIS A 590 44.06 -6.62 -49.69
CA HIS A 590 44.21 -7.44 -48.49
C HIS A 590 43.43 -8.77 -48.58
N TYR A 591 43.69 -9.53 -49.64
CA TYR A 591 42.94 -10.75 -50.00
C TYR A 591 42.78 -11.76 -48.85
N ARG A 592 43.82 -11.91 -48.00
CA ARG A 592 43.84 -12.92 -46.94
C ARG A 592 42.80 -12.70 -45.85
N PHE A 593 42.43 -11.47 -45.51
CA PHE A 593 41.57 -11.21 -44.34
C PHE A 593 40.39 -10.26 -44.61
N VAL A 594 40.33 -9.68 -45.81
CA VAL A 594 39.19 -8.89 -46.31
C VAL A 594 38.39 -9.70 -47.31
N SER A 595 37.06 -9.69 -47.21
CA SER A 595 36.14 -10.29 -48.17
C SER A 595 35.10 -9.29 -48.66
N PHE A 596 34.81 -9.35 -49.94
CA PHE A 596 33.75 -8.58 -50.60
C PHE A 596 32.65 -9.53 -51.02
N PHE A 597 31.40 -9.19 -50.71
CA PHE A 597 30.23 -9.95 -51.09
C PHE A 597 29.21 -9.04 -51.78
N GLU A 598 28.51 -9.62 -52.75
CA GLU A 598 27.35 -9.02 -53.40
C GLU A 598 26.08 -9.77 -52.97
N ILE A 599 25.12 -9.04 -52.43
CA ILE A 599 23.80 -9.56 -52.07
C ILE A 599 22.85 -9.29 -53.23
N VAL A 600 22.51 -10.34 -53.96
CA VAL A 600 21.64 -10.27 -55.14
C VAL A 600 20.27 -10.84 -54.81
N LYS A 601 19.24 -10.39 -55.54
CA LYS A 601 17.88 -10.94 -55.45
C LYS A 601 17.31 -11.13 -56.85
N LEU A 602 16.99 -12.36 -57.19
CA LEU A 602 16.39 -12.76 -58.47
C LEU A 602 15.18 -13.64 -58.21
N ASP A 603 14.05 -13.34 -58.83
CA ASP A 603 12.78 -14.07 -58.65
C ASP A 603 12.39 -14.28 -57.17
N ASN A 604 12.61 -13.24 -56.37
CA ASN A 604 12.40 -13.22 -54.92
C ASN A 604 13.30 -14.17 -54.10
N ASN A 605 14.31 -14.78 -54.71
CA ASN A 605 15.35 -15.56 -54.06
C ASN A 605 16.61 -14.71 -53.91
N SER A 606 17.10 -14.57 -52.68
CA SER A 606 18.33 -13.83 -52.38
C SER A 606 19.52 -14.76 -52.24
N ASP A 607 20.70 -14.27 -52.61
CA ASP A 607 21.97 -14.98 -52.51
C ASP A 607 23.09 -14.03 -52.07
N VAL A 608 24.16 -14.58 -51.48
CA VAL A 608 25.35 -13.85 -51.06
C VAL A 608 26.55 -14.41 -51.83
N ILE A 609 27.04 -13.64 -52.81
CA ILE A 609 28.07 -14.08 -53.74
C ILE A 609 29.42 -13.49 -53.32
N LEU A 610 30.43 -14.34 -53.09
CA LEU A 610 31.79 -13.90 -52.82
C LEU A 610 32.43 -13.31 -54.09
N CYS A 611 32.81 -12.03 -54.04
CA CYS A 611 33.39 -11.30 -55.16
C CYS A 611 34.90 -11.53 -55.23
N THR A 612 35.32 -12.50 -56.04
CA THR A 612 36.74 -12.76 -56.34
C THR A 612 36.98 -12.85 -57.83
N GLN A 613 38.22 -12.57 -58.23
CA GLN A 613 38.67 -12.73 -59.62
C GLN A 613 40.09 -13.31 -59.63
N SER A 614 40.47 -13.95 -60.73
CA SER A 614 41.87 -14.29 -60.97
C SER A 614 42.65 -13.02 -61.34
N ASN A 615 43.85 -12.86 -60.80
CA ASN A 615 44.77 -11.81 -61.22
C ASN A 615 45.05 -11.98 -62.73
N ARG A 616 45.02 -10.88 -63.49
CA ARG A 616 45.13 -10.91 -64.96
C ARG A 616 46.53 -11.31 -65.45
N GLU A 617 47.58 -10.91 -64.73
CA GLU A 617 48.97 -11.22 -65.06
C GLU A 617 49.38 -12.60 -64.55
N THR A 618 48.87 -12.97 -63.38
CA THR A 618 49.18 -14.22 -62.69
C THR A 618 47.88 -14.96 -62.33
N PRO A 619 47.23 -15.67 -63.27
CA PRO A 619 45.90 -16.28 -63.07
C PRO A 619 45.79 -17.29 -61.92
N SER A 620 46.92 -17.77 -61.40
CA SER A 620 47.01 -18.66 -60.22
C SER A 620 46.79 -17.93 -58.89
N ILE A 621 46.86 -16.59 -58.87
CA ILE A 621 46.60 -15.73 -57.71
C ILE A 621 45.15 -15.24 -57.79
N LYS A 622 44.40 -15.41 -56.70
CA LYS A 622 43.07 -14.82 -56.55
C LYS A 622 43.17 -13.46 -55.86
N GLU A 623 42.32 -12.54 -56.29
CA GLU A 623 42.19 -11.20 -55.74
C GLU A 623 40.74 -10.91 -55.36
N ASN A 624 40.54 -9.94 -54.46
CA ASN A 624 39.22 -9.42 -54.18
C ASN A 624 38.74 -8.59 -55.37
N ARG A 625 37.48 -8.76 -55.75
CA ARG A 625 36.80 -7.88 -56.70
C ARG A 625 35.83 -7.02 -55.91
N ASN A 626 35.95 -5.70 -56.02
CA ASN A 626 34.91 -4.81 -55.50
C ASN A 626 33.67 -4.95 -56.40
N PRO A 627 32.47 -5.25 -55.87
CA PRO A 627 31.26 -5.36 -56.67
C PRO A 627 30.83 -4.01 -57.26
N ILE A 628 31.25 -2.91 -56.64
CA ILE A 628 30.99 -1.55 -57.13
C ILE A 628 32.12 -1.11 -58.05
N GLN A 629 31.76 -0.87 -59.29
CA GLN A 629 32.65 -0.29 -60.28
C GLN A 629 32.17 1.11 -60.62
N ASN A 630 33.07 2.09 -60.59
CA ASN A 630 32.74 3.41 -61.14
C ASN A 630 32.52 3.28 -62.66
N SER A 631 31.63 4.10 -63.22
CA SER A 631 31.24 4.04 -64.64
C SER A 631 32.46 4.18 -65.57
N TYR A 632 33.45 4.96 -65.16
CA TYR A 632 34.70 5.13 -65.89
C TYR A 632 35.53 3.84 -65.97
N ALA A 633 35.75 3.14 -64.85
CA ALA A 633 36.48 1.88 -64.85
C ALA A 633 35.72 0.80 -65.64
N ALA A 634 34.38 0.82 -65.62
CA ALA A 634 33.58 -0.10 -66.43
C ALA A 634 33.79 0.12 -67.94
N LEU A 635 33.96 1.36 -68.38
CA LEU A 635 34.35 1.66 -69.77
C LEU A 635 35.71 1.04 -70.10
N TRP A 636 36.70 1.12 -69.22
CA TRP A 636 38.01 0.53 -69.46
C TRP A 636 38.01 -1.00 -69.45
N ASP A 637 37.17 -1.65 -68.64
CA ASP A 637 37.01 -3.10 -68.71
C ASP A 637 36.28 -3.53 -69.98
N THR A 638 35.22 -2.80 -70.37
CA THR A 638 34.55 -3.02 -71.67
C THR A 638 35.53 -2.81 -72.82
N TYR A 639 36.36 -1.77 -72.73
CA TYR A 639 37.42 -1.50 -73.71
C TYR A 639 38.32 -2.71 -73.82
N LYS A 640 38.76 -3.36 -72.74
CA LYS A 640 39.67 -4.52 -72.82
C LYS A 640 39.03 -5.77 -73.42
N GLU A 641 37.74 -5.97 -73.22
CA GLU A 641 37.04 -7.22 -73.60
C GLU A 641 36.40 -7.17 -74.99
N VAL A 642 36.02 -5.99 -75.45
CA VAL A 642 35.24 -5.82 -76.68
C VAL A 642 36.04 -6.20 -77.93
N SER A 643 35.47 -7.07 -78.76
CA SER A 643 36.04 -7.50 -80.04
C SER A 643 35.30 -6.95 -81.26
N SER A 644 34.12 -6.34 -81.08
CA SER A 644 33.38 -5.70 -82.16
C SER A 644 33.86 -4.26 -82.42
N PRO A 645 34.22 -3.89 -83.67
CA PRO A 645 34.73 -2.56 -83.99
C PRO A 645 33.82 -1.40 -83.55
N ASN A 646 32.50 -1.50 -83.79
CA ASN A 646 31.55 -0.43 -83.46
C ASN A 646 31.47 -0.18 -81.95
N THR A 647 31.43 -1.25 -81.16
CA THR A 647 31.34 -1.15 -79.70
C THR A 647 32.67 -0.64 -79.14
N LEU A 648 33.81 -1.05 -79.70
CA LEU A 648 35.13 -0.53 -79.32
C LEU A 648 35.25 0.99 -79.53
N VAL A 649 34.87 1.48 -80.71
CA VAL A 649 34.91 2.92 -81.04
C VAL A 649 33.99 3.72 -80.11
N ASN A 650 32.80 3.22 -79.82
CA ASN A 650 31.87 3.87 -78.89
C ASN A 650 32.42 3.95 -77.46
N VAL A 651 33.10 2.90 -77.00
CA VAL A 651 33.74 2.88 -75.68
C VAL A 651 34.94 3.84 -75.66
N ILE A 652 35.80 3.82 -76.68
CA ILE A 652 36.92 4.77 -76.84
C ILE A 652 36.41 6.20 -76.75
N ARG A 653 35.34 6.52 -77.48
CA ARG A 653 34.75 7.87 -77.47
C ARG A 653 34.32 8.27 -76.06
N GLN A 654 33.62 7.40 -75.34
CA GLN A 654 33.17 7.68 -73.97
C GLN A 654 34.36 7.86 -73.01
N ILE A 655 35.44 7.10 -73.19
CA ILE A 655 36.67 7.26 -72.40
C ILE A 655 37.36 8.60 -72.70
N LEU A 656 37.52 8.96 -73.97
CA LEU A 656 38.13 10.24 -74.36
C LEU A 656 37.32 11.43 -73.86
N ASP A 657 35.99 11.38 -74.03
CA ASP A 657 35.08 12.43 -73.56
C ASP A 657 35.17 12.60 -72.03
N TYR A 658 34.97 11.51 -71.29
CA TYR A 658 34.98 11.54 -69.83
C TYR A 658 36.35 11.98 -69.28
N TYR A 659 37.44 11.42 -69.80
CA TYR A 659 38.76 11.69 -69.24
C TYR A 659 39.33 13.04 -69.65
N PHE A 660 39.39 13.32 -70.96
CA PHE A 660 40.04 14.54 -71.43
C PHE A 660 39.16 15.77 -71.26
N LEU A 661 37.86 15.68 -71.57
CA LEU A 661 36.97 16.84 -71.49
C LEU A 661 36.48 17.08 -70.06
N GLN A 662 35.95 16.05 -69.39
CA GLN A 662 35.30 16.23 -68.09
C GLN A 662 36.30 16.24 -66.92
N LEU A 663 37.25 15.30 -66.86
CA LEU A 663 38.21 15.21 -65.75
C LEU A 663 39.41 16.16 -65.92
N CYS A 664 40.06 16.16 -67.09
CA CYS A 664 41.25 16.97 -67.32
C CYS A 664 40.94 18.40 -67.78
N GLY A 665 39.72 18.68 -68.24
CA GLY A 665 39.28 20.01 -68.66
C GLY A 665 39.83 20.50 -70.00
N TYR A 666 40.29 19.60 -70.89
CA TYR A 666 40.67 19.98 -72.25
C TYR A 666 39.45 20.38 -73.09
N SER A 667 39.65 21.22 -74.11
CA SER A 667 38.64 21.40 -75.16
C SER A 667 38.84 20.37 -76.27
N GLY A 668 37.75 19.93 -76.92
CA GLY A 668 37.83 18.98 -78.04
C GLY A 668 38.66 19.50 -79.22
N ILE A 669 38.72 20.82 -79.38
CA ILE A 669 39.55 21.48 -80.41
C ILE A 669 41.03 21.36 -80.06
N ASP A 670 41.41 21.56 -78.79
CA ASP A 670 42.81 21.47 -78.36
C ASP A 670 43.35 20.05 -78.57
N ILE A 671 42.58 19.02 -78.21
CA ILE A 671 42.97 17.61 -78.41
C ILE A 671 43.17 17.34 -79.90
N LYS A 672 42.26 17.82 -80.75
CA LYS A 672 42.34 17.65 -82.19
C LYS A 672 43.56 18.37 -82.79
N ASP A 673 43.87 19.57 -82.33
CA ASP A 673 45.02 20.33 -82.82
C ASP A 673 46.34 19.69 -82.37
N ILE A 674 46.43 19.20 -81.14
CA ILE A 674 47.59 18.47 -80.64
C ILE A 674 47.84 17.22 -81.50
N ILE A 675 46.82 16.40 -81.72
CA ILE A 675 46.99 15.11 -82.42
C ILE A 675 47.08 15.30 -83.95
N LEU A 676 46.19 16.08 -84.57
CA LEU A 676 46.07 16.14 -86.03
C LEU A 676 46.90 17.26 -86.68
N LYS A 677 47.46 18.19 -85.90
CA LYS A 677 48.38 19.23 -86.41
C LYS A 677 49.77 19.10 -85.82
N ASN A 678 49.92 19.12 -84.50
CA ASN A 678 51.24 19.16 -83.86
C ASN A 678 51.97 17.82 -83.96
N HIS A 679 51.24 16.71 -83.80
CA HIS A 679 51.75 15.35 -83.91
C HIS A 679 51.34 14.65 -85.21
N ARG A 680 50.96 15.42 -86.25
CA ARG A 680 50.42 14.85 -87.50
C ARG A 680 51.34 13.79 -88.10
N ASP A 681 52.63 14.10 -88.19
CA ASP A 681 53.62 13.26 -88.87
C ASP A 681 53.87 11.94 -88.10
N ASP A 682 53.57 11.89 -86.80
CA ASP A 682 53.66 10.68 -85.97
C ASP A 682 52.57 9.63 -86.33
N PHE A 683 51.53 10.04 -87.07
CA PHE A 683 50.43 9.18 -87.54
C PHE A 683 50.48 8.89 -89.05
N ILE A 684 51.59 9.22 -89.74
CA ILE A 684 51.78 8.96 -91.17
C ILE A 684 52.95 7.99 -91.36
N THR A 685 52.72 6.92 -92.11
CA THR A 685 53.77 5.95 -92.46
C THR A 685 54.22 6.15 -93.90
N ILE A 686 55.51 6.40 -94.14
CA ILE A 686 56.05 6.48 -95.51
C ILE A 686 56.31 5.05 -96.02
N LEU A 687 55.64 4.66 -97.11
CA LEU A 687 55.78 3.35 -97.73
C LEU A 687 57.09 3.24 -98.54
N PRO A 688 57.58 2.02 -98.82
CA PRO A 688 58.84 1.82 -99.54
C PRO A 688 58.91 2.44 -100.95
N ASP A 689 57.75 2.75 -101.55
CA ASP A 689 57.62 3.43 -102.85
C ASP A 689 57.59 4.97 -102.74
N GLY A 690 57.74 5.51 -101.53
CA GLY A 690 57.73 6.94 -101.23
C GLY A 690 56.34 7.55 -101.07
N THR A 691 55.27 6.75 -101.11
CA THR A 691 53.91 7.22 -100.86
C THR A 691 53.59 7.30 -99.36
N GLU A 692 52.74 8.25 -98.97
CA GLU A 692 52.29 8.41 -97.58
C GLU A 692 51.04 7.54 -97.30
N ASP A 693 51.14 6.64 -96.33
CA ASP A 693 50.00 5.96 -95.73
C ASP A 693 49.45 6.80 -94.57
N CYS A 694 48.30 7.42 -94.81
CA CYS A 694 47.58 8.25 -93.84
C CYS A 694 46.48 7.48 -93.08
N SER A 695 46.48 6.14 -93.10
CA SER A 695 45.42 5.33 -92.47
C SER A 695 45.29 5.59 -90.98
N ASP A 696 46.41 5.67 -90.25
CA ASP A 696 46.41 5.95 -88.81
C ASP A 696 45.96 7.38 -88.51
N LEU A 697 46.40 8.36 -89.32
CA LEU A 697 45.95 9.76 -89.20
C LEU A 697 44.43 9.90 -89.43
N HIS A 698 43.88 9.22 -90.44
CA HIS A 698 42.44 9.23 -90.71
C HIS A 698 41.65 8.54 -89.60
N MET A 699 42.18 7.45 -89.03
CA MET A 699 41.53 6.78 -87.91
C MET A 699 41.60 7.62 -86.62
N ALA A 700 42.72 8.29 -86.33
CA ALA A 700 42.82 9.26 -85.23
C ALA A 700 41.82 10.41 -85.42
N ALA A 701 41.73 10.97 -86.63
CA ALA A 701 40.76 12.01 -86.96
C ALA A 701 39.31 11.54 -86.76
N SER A 702 39.00 10.30 -87.13
CA SER A 702 37.68 9.67 -86.94
C SER A 702 37.30 9.50 -85.47
N LEU A 703 38.23 8.98 -84.64
CA LEU A 703 38.01 8.84 -83.20
C LEU A 703 37.80 10.19 -82.50
N LEU A 704 38.53 11.23 -82.91
CA LEU A 704 38.47 12.56 -82.32
C LEU A 704 37.34 13.44 -82.85
N GLN A 705 36.77 13.14 -84.03
CA GLN A 705 35.75 13.97 -84.68
C GLN A 705 34.55 14.24 -83.77
N TYR A 706 34.24 13.30 -82.89
CA TYR A 706 33.10 13.36 -82.00
C TYR A 706 33.32 14.17 -80.71
N LEU A 707 34.55 14.57 -80.40
CA LEU A 707 34.85 15.42 -79.23
C LEU A 707 34.47 16.90 -79.47
N CYS A 708 34.17 17.27 -80.71
CA CYS A 708 33.85 18.65 -81.11
C CYS A 708 32.34 18.91 -81.33
N THR A 709 31.49 17.88 -81.30
CA THR A 709 30.03 18.05 -81.43
C THR A 709 29.44 18.36 -80.06
N SER A 710 28.99 19.61 -79.88
CA SER A 710 28.33 20.13 -78.67
C SER A 710 27.29 19.17 -78.07
N ASN A 711 27.28 19.08 -76.74
CA ASN A 711 26.47 18.25 -75.84
C ASN A 711 24.92 18.25 -76.01
N ASP A 712 24.36 18.87 -77.06
CA ASP A 712 22.91 19.10 -77.19
C ASP A 712 22.19 18.24 -78.24
N ARG A 713 22.85 17.23 -78.82
CA ARG A 713 22.15 16.26 -79.67
C ARG A 713 22.59 14.85 -79.32
N ILE A 714 21.65 14.08 -78.75
CA ILE A 714 21.57 12.65 -79.06
C ILE A 714 21.49 12.59 -80.58
N SER A 715 22.64 12.39 -81.21
CA SER A 715 22.72 12.15 -82.63
C SER A 715 21.85 10.92 -82.88
N ASP A 716 20.77 11.13 -83.63
CA ASP A 716 20.07 10.10 -84.40
C ASP A 716 21.03 8.98 -84.79
N GLY A 717 20.56 7.74 -84.68
CA GLY A 717 21.32 6.55 -85.06
C GLY A 717 22.01 6.77 -86.40
N LEU A 718 23.33 6.66 -86.42
CA LEU A 718 24.11 6.90 -87.64
C LEU A 718 24.99 5.69 -87.96
N ASN A 719 24.85 5.29 -89.21
CA ASN A 719 25.41 4.11 -89.84
C ASN A 719 26.93 4.18 -89.87
N PHE A 720 27.59 3.33 -89.08
CA PHE A 720 28.99 3.00 -89.27
C PHE A 720 29.08 2.00 -90.43
N ILE A 721 29.75 2.36 -91.52
CA ILE A 721 29.92 1.44 -92.66
C ILE A 721 30.88 0.34 -92.23
N HIS A 722 30.37 -0.89 -92.19
CA HIS A 722 30.96 -2.09 -91.59
C HIS A 722 32.25 -2.62 -92.26
N ALA A 723 32.80 -1.90 -93.24
CA ALA A 723 33.94 -2.35 -94.02
C ALA A 723 35.20 -1.58 -93.60
N SER A 724 36.20 -2.31 -93.08
CA SER A 724 37.61 -1.89 -92.89
C SER A 724 38.01 -1.07 -91.65
N VAL A 725 37.56 -1.45 -90.44
CA VAL A 725 38.24 -1.00 -89.21
C VAL A 725 38.78 -2.20 -88.45
N ASP A 726 40.12 -2.28 -88.39
CA ASP A 726 40.84 -3.25 -87.58
C ASP A 726 40.83 -2.81 -86.10
N THR A 727 40.38 -3.70 -85.22
CA THR A 727 40.29 -3.42 -83.78
C THR A 727 41.65 -3.19 -83.15
N ASP A 728 42.69 -3.87 -83.62
CA ASP A 728 44.05 -3.72 -83.08
C ASP A 728 44.64 -2.35 -83.44
N SER A 729 44.42 -1.90 -84.67
CA SER A 729 44.75 -0.54 -85.12
C SER A 729 44.01 0.54 -84.31
N CYS A 730 42.71 0.37 -84.03
CA CYS A 730 41.96 1.27 -83.15
C CYS A 730 42.58 1.36 -81.75
N ARG A 731 42.99 0.22 -81.17
CA ARG A 731 43.59 0.18 -79.84
C ARG A 731 44.95 0.86 -79.82
N ARG A 732 45.79 0.60 -80.83
CA ARG A 732 47.10 1.23 -81.00
C ARG A 732 46.98 2.75 -81.09
N ILE A 733 46.07 3.25 -81.94
CA ILE A 733 45.89 4.68 -82.15
C ILE A 733 45.32 5.35 -80.90
N PHE A 734 44.39 4.71 -80.22
CA PHE A 734 43.87 5.18 -78.95
C PHE A 734 44.96 5.29 -77.87
N GLU A 735 45.85 4.30 -77.76
CA GLU A 735 47.02 4.38 -76.89
C GLU A 735 47.93 5.55 -77.28
N ASN A 736 48.25 5.70 -78.57
CA ASN A 736 49.08 6.80 -79.07
C ASN A 736 48.47 8.17 -78.74
N ILE A 737 47.14 8.34 -78.84
CA ILE A 737 46.46 9.58 -78.42
C ILE A 737 46.79 9.89 -76.95
N PHE A 738 46.68 8.92 -76.03
CA PHE A 738 47.04 9.13 -74.62
C PHE A 738 48.52 9.49 -74.44
N ARG A 739 49.44 8.84 -75.19
CA ARG A 739 50.88 9.13 -75.12
C ARG A 739 51.21 10.54 -75.60
N HIS A 740 50.71 10.94 -76.76
CA HIS A 740 50.96 12.27 -77.34
C HIS A 740 50.27 13.41 -76.57
N MET A 741 49.19 13.10 -75.84
CA MET A 741 48.57 14.02 -74.88
C MET A 741 49.30 14.08 -73.52
N GLY A 742 50.42 13.36 -73.35
CA GLY A 742 51.17 13.31 -72.09
C GLY A 742 50.48 12.52 -70.97
N GLN A 743 49.43 11.75 -71.27
CA GLN A 743 48.62 10.98 -70.32
C GLN A 743 48.88 9.48 -70.37
N GLY A 744 50.07 9.09 -70.83
CA GLY A 744 50.47 7.68 -70.94
C GLY A 744 50.41 6.91 -69.61
N GLN A 745 50.82 7.53 -68.50
CA GLN A 745 50.79 6.88 -67.18
C GLN A 745 49.37 6.49 -66.76
N HIS A 746 48.37 7.32 -67.09
CA HIS A 746 46.97 7.00 -66.82
C HIS A 746 46.50 5.83 -67.68
N PHE A 747 46.90 5.80 -68.96
CA PHE A 747 46.62 4.66 -69.84
C PHE A 747 47.21 3.36 -69.27
N ASP A 748 48.46 3.37 -68.81
CA ASP A 748 49.12 2.21 -68.20
C ASP A 748 48.40 1.76 -66.93
N MET A 749 48.08 2.70 -66.03
CA MET A 749 47.31 2.43 -64.81
C MET A 749 45.98 1.76 -65.12
N MET A 750 45.24 2.28 -66.10
CA MET A 750 43.94 1.71 -66.49
C MET A 750 44.11 0.37 -67.20
N MET A 751 45.18 0.16 -67.97
CA MET A 751 45.48 -1.11 -68.64
C MET A 751 46.08 -2.17 -67.71
N LYS A 752 46.54 -1.77 -66.53
CA LYS A 752 47.29 -2.61 -65.58
C LYS A 752 48.56 -3.18 -66.25
N ARG A 753 49.41 -2.29 -66.75
CA ARG A 753 50.69 -2.61 -67.42
C ARG A 753 51.86 -1.90 -66.78
#